data_AF-A0A9D6Y4W8-F1
#
_entry.id   AF-A0A9D6Y4W8-F1
#
_cell.length_a   1.000
_cell.length_b   1.000
_cell.length_c   1.000
_cell.angle_alpha   90.00
_cell.angle_beta   90.00
_cell.angle_gamma   90.00
#
_symmetry.space_group_name_H-M   'P 1'
#
loop_
_entity.id
_entity.type
_entity.pdbx_description
1 polymer ?
#
loop_
_entity_poly.entity_id
_entity_poly.type
_entity_poly.pdbx_seq_one_letter_code
_entity_poly.pdbx_strand_id
1 'polypeptide(L)'
;MRGLLVGRWLAGPSIPFQVVALLLSALCLAAPSPAAADFSDTAAVIDAIFNDPFGGSDRNGDSRVNAADVVAVLLQLPTPTPSATPSPSPTATATTRPCPTAGAALAIAVDNLSGLEEISILVSGERLAGECAAGTLATAYTQTFVCSGTGTTTCGQLAALAPGSWRHSLQVLLPDTGQLQHQRLLLIAGEVANRADHTVFATVWSITTTANAGDGSLRKALQDAAGAAKPLLLQFDPLVFPPGVLTAVGLEFALPALAADDVTIDGTDETGASGNRVIDANALPIGALAITGARNRLIGLRLRNAGSNNRDVLNINGPAADGNVVERTLIDTAGSADGIGVDQQAGKDFAAGANVIRDCEITGAADKGIKVTTGAYARIERSWVHDNANGGIQATLGGHVQAIHNLVERNRGASAQNGLAANAMDDDGTPTAASELVTWGNLARGNGANGISVRAFSIARLRDDYLAANGSSGLRVFNDVGPAASAVVQGTSMVCNGVDGAVVANGSTADFGGGGSGSPGHNAFTQNNLPAGGSNLRNASASLVNATNNQWEHCGGGSACAEEQIAADDLSDHGRNTAFAPAQAHRAQLPVITAVAPAKGERGELLRIFGSGFNVIDGHFAEDNCADVAGRNRCMPVRGNCVQIGGVAATVEAVTPTMLVVRWPFTCVEPVTLVVKVDQGPTVAISEPFSVCTNDGS
;
A
#
# COMPACT_ATOMS: atom_id res chain seq x y z
N MET A 1 33.38 -21.89 -6.02
CA MET A 1 32.67 -22.62 -7.08
C MET A 1 32.80 -21.84 -8.38
N ARG A 2 33.75 -22.21 -9.23
CA ARG A 2 33.93 -21.69 -10.59
C ARG A 2 33.75 -22.87 -11.53
N GLY A 3 32.90 -22.71 -12.55
CA GLY A 3 32.72 -23.70 -13.61
C GLY A 3 31.40 -24.45 -13.51
N LEU A 4 30.31 -23.85 -14.00
CA LEU A 4 29.18 -24.55 -14.61
C LEU A 4 28.24 -23.49 -15.20
N LEU A 5 28.49 -23.02 -16.44
CA LEU A 5 27.53 -22.37 -17.35
C LEU A 5 28.25 -21.89 -18.63
N VAL A 6 28.77 -22.84 -19.41
CA VAL A 6 29.02 -22.64 -20.84
C VAL A 6 28.56 -23.91 -21.53
N GLY A 7 27.35 -23.91 -22.07
CA GLY A 7 26.83 -25.06 -22.80
C GLY A 7 25.32 -25.14 -22.84
N ARG A 8 24.65 -24.14 -23.41
CA ARG A 8 23.30 -24.24 -24.01
C ARG A 8 22.86 -22.89 -24.59
N TRP A 9 23.49 -22.46 -25.68
CA TRP A 9 23.01 -21.27 -26.44
C TRP A 9 23.10 -21.42 -27.96
N LEU A 10 23.26 -22.64 -28.48
CA LEU A 10 23.26 -22.90 -29.92
C LEU A 10 22.25 -23.99 -30.28
N ALA A 11 20.98 -23.58 -30.40
CA ALA A 11 19.97 -24.15 -31.33
C ALA A 11 18.58 -23.51 -31.05
N GLY A 12 18.17 -22.51 -31.85
CA GLY A 12 16.83 -21.90 -31.82
C GLY A 12 16.78 -20.57 -32.60
N PRO A 13 15.66 -20.20 -33.25
CA PRO A 13 15.67 -19.36 -34.44
C PRO A 13 16.01 -17.89 -34.16
N SER A 14 16.64 -17.28 -35.17
CA SER A 14 17.03 -15.87 -35.30
C SER A 14 16.13 -14.87 -34.56
N ILE A 15 16.72 -14.12 -33.64
CA ILE A 15 16.14 -12.89 -33.12
C ILE A 15 16.05 -11.89 -34.30
N PRO A 16 14.87 -11.33 -34.60
CA PRO A 16 14.74 -10.35 -35.68
C PRO A 16 15.57 -9.11 -35.36
N PHE A 17 16.41 -8.71 -36.30
CA PHE A 17 17.37 -7.58 -36.20
C PHE A 17 16.73 -6.25 -35.75
N GLN A 18 15.41 -6.11 -35.95
CA GLN A 18 14.59 -4.98 -35.50
C GLN A 18 14.56 -4.82 -33.96
N VAL A 19 14.64 -5.92 -33.21
CA VAL A 19 14.67 -5.91 -31.74
C VAL A 19 16.02 -5.41 -31.23
N VAL A 20 17.11 -5.73 -31.93
CA VAL A 20 18.47 -5.29 -31.60
C VAL A 20 18.64 -3.78 -31.86
N ALA A 21 18.07 -3.27 -32.97
CA ALA A 21 18.09 -1.84 -33.28
C ALA A 21 17.27 -1.00 -32.28
N LEU A 22 16.15 -1.54 -31.78
CA LEU A 22 15.35 -0.88 -30.74
C LEU A 22 16.09 -0.80 -29.40
N LEU A 23 16.79 -1.87 -29.02
CA LEU A 23 17.64 -1.94 -27.83
C LEU A 23 18.81 -0.94 -27.88
N LEU A 24 19.47 -0.81 -29.04
CA LEU A 24 20.56 0.15 -29.25
C LEU A 24 20.08 1.62 -29.20
N SER A 25 18.87 1.88 -29.70
CA SER A 25 18.25 3.22 -29.65
C SER A 25 17.89 3.63 -28.22
N ALA A 26 17.41 2.68 -27.41
CA ALA A 26 17.12 2.90 -25.99
C ALA A 26 18.39 3.14 -25.15
N LEU A 27 19.50 2.48 -25.50
CA LEU A 27 20.81 2.67 -24.87
C LEU A 27 21.44 4.03 -25.18
N CYS A 28 21.21 4.60 -26.36
CA CYS A 28 21.74 5.93 -26.72
C CYS A 28 20.98 7.11 -26.09
N LEU A 29 19.73 6.90 -25.66
CA LEU A 29 18.91 7.95 -25.04
C LEU A 29 19.06 8.04 -23.52
N ALA A 30 19.74 7.08 -22.89
CA ALA A 30 19.88 6.99 -21.44
C ALA A 30 21.36 7.12 -21.00
N ALA A 31 21.92 8.33 -21.02
CA ALA A 31 23.03 8.69 -20.14
C ALA A 31 23.23 10.21 -20.02
N PRO A 32 23.10 10.75 -18.79
CA PRO A 32 24.04 11.77 -18.34
C PRO A 32 24.78 11.30 -17.07
N SER A 33 26.10 11.23 -17.20
CA SER A 33 27.14 11.12 -16.16
C SER A 33 27.69 9.73 -15.78
N PRO A 34 28.98 9.64 -15.38
CA PRO A 34 29.77 8.43 -15.47
C PRO A 34 30.00 7.77 -14.10
N ALA A 35 29.46 6.58 -13.91
CA ALA A 35 29.99 5.61 -12.97
C ALA A 35 30.13 4.28 -13.72
N ALA A 36 31.34 3.73 -13.72
CA ALA A 36 31.73 2.57 -14.52
C ALA A 36 30.90 1.33 -14.15
N ALA A 37 29.90 1.00 -14.97
CA ALA A 37 29.32 -0.32 -15.01
C ALA A 37 30.29 -1.26 -15.77
N ASP A 38 30.47 -2.47 -15.28
CA ASP A 38 31.21 -3.53 -15.95
C ASP A 38 30.38 -4.02 -17.15
N PHE A 39 30.83 -3.69 -18.37
CA PHE A 39 30.17 -3.98 -19.65
C PHE A 39 30.72 -5.23 -20.35
N SER A 40 31.21 -6.22 -19.60
CA SER A 40 31.80 -7.44 -20.17
C SER A 40 30.85 -8.21 -21.11
N ASP A 41 29.52 -8.14 -20.91
CA ASP A 41 28.54 -8.74 -21.82
C ASP A 41 28.29 -7.92 -23.11
N THR A 42 28.46 -6.59 -23.06
CA THR A 42 28.24 -5.74 -24.24
C THR A 42 29.39 -5.85 -25.24
N ALA A 43 30.62 -5.98 -24.74
CA ALA A 43 31.79 -6.23 -25.58
C ALA A 43 31.67 -7.57 -26.33
N ALA A 44 31.16 -8.62 -25.68
CA ALA A 44 30.97 -9.94 -26.32
C ALA A 44 29.89 -9.93 -27.41
N VAL A 45 28.79 -9.18 -27.22
CA VAL A 45 27.73 -9.03 -28.23
C VAL A 45 28.22 -8.20 -29.42
N ILE A 46 28.97 -7.13 -29.17
CA ILE A 46 29.61 -6.32 -30.22
C ILE A 46 30.60 -7.18 -31.02
N ASP A 47 31.46 -7.96 -30.34
CA ASP A 47 32.45 -8.81 -31.01
C ASP A 47 31.77 -9.92 -31.85
N ALA A 48 30.65 -10.48 -31.39
CA ALA A 48 29.86 -11.46 -32.15
C ALA A 48 29.16 -10.87 -33.39
N ILE A 49 28.84 -9.57 -33.39
CA ILE A 49 28.23 -8.88 -34.53
C ILE A 49 29.29 -8.48 -35.57
N PHE A 50 30.48 -8.06 -35.12
CA PHE A 50 31.52 -7.53 -36.02
C PHE A 50 32.57 -8.55 -36.48
N ASN A 51 32.66 -9.73 -35.86
CA ASN A 51 33.59 -10.81 -36.27
C ASN A 51 32.91 -12.01 -36.94
N ASP A 52 31.73 -11.86 -37.56
CA ASP A 52 31.13 -12.94 -38.37
C ASP A 52 31.97 -13.21 -39.64
N PRO A 53 32.66 -14.36 -39.76
CA PRO A 53 33.53 -14.66 -40.89
C PRO A 53 32.76 -15.06 -42.16
N PHE A 54 31.42 -15.18 -42.11
CA PHE A 54 30.62 -15.70 -43.22
C PHE A 54 29.95 -14.61 -44.09
N GLY A 55 30.24 -13.33 -43.86
CA GLY A 55 29.84 -12.25 -44.76
C GLY A 55 28.33 -12.02 -44.89
N GLY A 56 27.50 -12.61 -44.02
CA GLY A 56 26.05 -12.47 -44.06
C GLY A 56 25.52 -11.07 -43.69
N SER A 57 26.38 -10.22 -43.14
CA SER A 57 26.02 -8.92 -42.57
C SER A 57 26.59 -7.72 -43.33
N ASP A 58 27.31 -7.93 -44.44
CA ASP A 58 27.77 -6.86 -45.34
C ASP A 58 26.60 -6.43 -46.23
N ARG A 59 25.94 -5.33 -45.86
CA ARG A 59 24.73 -4.82 -46.51
C ARG A 59 25.03 -3.78 -47.57
N ASN A 60 26.23 -3.19 -47.56
CA ASN A 60 26.66 -2.21 -48.54
C ASN A 60 27.55 -2.81 -49.65
N GLY A 61 27.99 -4.07 -49.51
CA GLY A 61 28.76 -4.82 -50.49
C GLY A 61 30.25 -4.47 -50.52
N ASP A 62 30.79 -3.84 -49.48
CA ASP A 62 32.19 -3.40 -49.42
C ASP A 62 33.16 -4.45 -48.84
N SER A 63 32.65 -5.64 -48.54
CA SER A 63 33.35 -6.78 -47.94
C SER A 63 33.85 -6.54 -46.51
N ARG A 64 33.29 -5.56 -45.78
CA ARG A 64 33.61 -5.28 -44.37
C ARG A 64 32.36 -4.97 -43.56
N VAL A 65 32.00 -5.83 -42.60
CA VAL A 65 30.92 -5.53 -41.65
C VAL A 65 31.34 -4.40 -40.72
N ASN A 66 30.80 -3.20 -40.93
CA ASN A 66 31.16 -2.01 -40.16
C ASN A 66 29.96 -1.05 -39.96
N ALA A 67 30.20 0.11 -39.33
CA ALA A 67 29.14 1.07 -39.04
C ALA A 67 28.39 1.55 -40.32
N ALA A 68 29.02 1.49 -41.50
CA ALA A 68 28.38 1.81 -42.76
C ALA A 68 27.27 0.83 -43.15
N ASP A 69 27.33 -0.45 -42.72
CA ASP A 69 26.27 -1.43 -42.96
C ASP A 69 25.03 -1.14 -42.12
N VAL A 70 25.21 -0.66 -40.89
CA VAL A 70 24.12 -0.21 -40.02
C VAL A 70 23.41 1.00 -40.65
N VAL A 71 24.18 1.91 -41.23
CA VAL A 71 23.65 3.07 -41.96
C VAL A 71 22.93 2.64 -43.24
N ALA A 72 23.44 1.65 -43.97
CA ALA A 72 22.80 1.11 -45.16
C ALA A 72 21.43 0.47 -44.85
N VAL A 73 21.29 -0.24 -43.72
CA VAL A 73 20.01 -0.79 -43.26
C VAL A 73 19.02 0.32 -42.89
N LEU A 74 19.48 1.37 -42.21
CA LEU A 74 18.63 2.51 -41.85
C LEU A 74 18.11 3.28 -43.09
N LEU A 75 18.90 3.33 -44.17
CA LEU A 75 18.53 4.00 -45.42
C LEU A 75 17.62 3.14 -46.33
N GLN A 76 17.53 1.83 -46.11
CA GLN A 76 16.63 0.92 -46.83
C GLN A 76 15.25 0.78 -46.17
N LEU A 77 15.03 1.40 -45.00
CA LEU A 77 13.71 1.46 -44.39
C LEU A 77 12.78 2.29 -45.30
N PRO A 78 11.61 1.75 -45.70
CA PRO A 78 10.66 2.51 -46.49
C PRO A 78 10.30 3.79 -45.74
N THR A 79 10.45 4.93 -46.41
CA THR A 79 10.00 6.22 -45.90
C THR A 79 8.52 6.06 -45.54
N PRO A 80 8.10 6.31 -44.29
CA PRO A 80 6.71 6.11 -43.91
C PRO A 80 5.84 7.01 -44.78
N THR A 81 5.06 6.41 -45.67
CA THR A 81 4.00 7.12 -46.41
C THR A 81 3.11 7.77 -45.36
N PRO A 82 2.87 9.09 -45.39
CA PRO A 82 2.03 9.76 -44.41
C PRO A 82 0.64 9.12 -44.45
N SER A 83 0.34 8.32 -43.42
CA SER A 83 -1.02 7.84 -43.18
C SER A 83 -1.86 9.06 -42.85
N ALA A 84 -3.01 9.21 -43.52
CA ALA A 84 -3.91 10.34 -43.28
C ALA A 84 -4.20 10.42 -41.77
N THR A 85 -3.78 11.52 -41.14
CA THR A 85 -4.10 11.81 -39.75
C THR A 85 -5.61 11.71 -39.61
N PRO A 86 -6.14 10.78 -38.77
CA PRO A 86 -7.57 10.79 -38.49
C PRO A 86 -7.88 12.17 -37.93
N SER A 87 -8.73 12.91 -38.65
CA SER A 87 -9.25 14.18 -38.16
C SER A 87 -9.80 13.91 -36.75
N PRO A 88 -9.33 14.62 -35.71
CA PRO A 88 -9.84 14.40 -34.35
C PRO A 88 -11.35 14.58 -34.42
N SER A 89 -12.07 13.48 -34.24
CA SER A 89 -13.51 13.54 -34.03
C SER A 89 -13.68 14.42 -32.79
N PRO A 90 -14.50 15.47 -32.82
CA PRO A 90 -14.66 16.36 -31.66
C PRO A 90 -15.04 15.51 -30.46
N THR A 91 -14.10 15.36 -29.52
CA THR A 91 -14.36 14.71 -28.24
C THR A 91 -15.48 15.51 -27.61
N ALA A 92 -16.69 14.94 -27.56
CA ALA A 92 -17.81 15.57 -26.90
C ALA A 92 -17.36 15.93 -25.48
N THR A 93 -17.27 17.22 -25.17
CA THR A 93 -16.98 17.70 -23.83
C THR A 93 -18.09 17.15 -22.94
N ALA A 94 -17.77 16.14 -22.13
CA ALA A 94 -18.72 15.52 -21.23
C ALA A 94 -19.28 16.62 -20.33
N THR A 95 -20.55 16.98 -20.53
CA THR A 95 -21.23 17.97 -19.70
C THR A 95 -21.26 17.44 -18.28
N THR A 96 -20.65 18.19 -17.34
CA THR A 96 -20.60 17.81 -15.93
C THR A 96 -22.03 17.62 -15.40
N ARG A 97 -22.30 16.46 -14.80
CA ARG A 97 -23.62 16.14 -14.24
C ARG A 97 -23.98 17.16 -13.15
N PRO A 98 -25.24 17.61 -13.03
CA PRO A 98 -25.69 18.44 -11.90
C PRO A 98 -25.48 17.74 -10.56
N CYS A 99 -25.11 18.50 -9.52
CA CYS A 99 -25.05 17.98 -8.17
C CYS A 99 -26.47 17.62 -7.65
N PRO A 100 -26.58 16.68 -6.69
CA PRO A 100 -27.83 16.43 -5.98
C PRO A 100 -28.36 17.71 -5.34
N THR A 101 -29.64 18.04 -5.57
CA THR A 101 -30.22 19.34 -5.19
C THR A 101 -30.26 19.58 -3.67
N ALA A 102 -30.26 18.52 -2.86
CA ALA A 102 -30.20 18.63 -1.41
C ALA A 102 -28.84 19.13 -0.90
N GLY A 103 -27.78 18.94 -1.69
CA GLY A 103 -26.40 19.20 -1.27
C GLY A 103 -25.92 18.29 -0.13
N ALA A 104 -24.73 18.58 0.37
CA ALA A 104 -24.14 17.96 1.54
C ALA A 104 -24.41 18.79 2.80
N ALA A 105 -24.67 18.09 3.90
CA ALA A 105 -24.58 18.66 5.25
C ALA A 105 -23.19 18.35 5.84
N LEU A 106 -22.67 19.26 6.66
CA LEU A 106 -21.38 19.13 7.33
C LEU A 106 -21.51 19.54 8.80
N ALA A 107 -21.37 18.58 9.71
CA ALA A 107 -21.22 18.81 11.13
C ALA A 107 -19.77 19.21 11.44
N ILE A 108 -19.61 20.32 12.16
CA ILE A 108 -18.32 20.78 12.68
C ILE A 108 -18.20 20.27 14.11
N ALA A 109 -17.24 19.40 14.35
CA ALA A 109 -16.95 18.87 15.67
C ALA A 109 -15.53 19.23 16.11
N VAL A 110 -15.39 19.47 17.40
CA VAL A 110 -14.13 19.86 18.03
C VAL A 110 -13.89 18.99 19.25
N ASP A 111 -12.68 18.46 19.37
CA ASP A 111 -12.13 17.98 20.62
C ASP A 111 -11.50 19.15 21.38
N ASN A 112 -12.25 19.73 22.32
CA ASN A 112 -11.85 20.90 23.07
C ASN A 112 -10.93 20.51 24.24
N LEU A 113 -9.63 20.66 24.00
CA LEU A 113 -8.58 20.40 24.98
C LEU A 113 -7.91 21.71 25.49
N SER A 114 -8.57 22.86 25.31
CA SER A 114 -8.05 24.17 25.74
C SER A 114 -8.05 24.37 27.25
N GLY A 115 -8.85 23.58 27.98
CA GLY A 115 -9.13 23.78 29.40
C GLY A 115 -10.24 24.81 29.68
N LEU A 116 -10.80 25.47 28.65
CA LEU A 116 -11.96 26.35 28.77
C LEU A 116 -13.26 25.57 28.51
N GLU A 117 -14.32 25.95 29.22
CA GLU A 117 -15.67 25.39 29.02
C GLU A 117 -16.32 25.90 27.72
N GLU A 118 -15.95 27.10 27.29
CA GLU A 118 -16.44 27.72 26.05
C GLU A 118 -15.27 28.20 25.20
N ILE A 119 -15.34 27.88 23.90
CA ILE A 119 -14.38 28.32 22.89
C ILE A 119 -15.11 28.93 21.70
N SER A 120 -14.43 29.80 20.96
CA SER A 120 -14.92 30.35 19.70
C SER A 120 -13.96 30.00 18.58
N ILE A 121 -14.49 29.55 17.45
CA ILE A 121 -13.72 29.13 16.28
C ILE A 121 -14.26 29.81 15.02
N LEU A 122 -13.38 30.15 14.10
CA LEU A 122 -13.72 30.51 12.72
C LEU A 122 -13.40 29.32 11.83
N VAL A 123 -14.41 28.81 11.13
CA VAL A 123 -14.24 27.72 10.16
C VAL A 123 -14.54 28.26 8.77
N SER A 124 -13.66 27.98 7.82
CA SER A 124 -13.89 28.24 6.40
C SER A 124 -13.69 26.97 5.60
N GLY A 125 -14.28 26.92 4.42
CA GLY A 125 -14.06 25.83 3.49
C GLY A 125 -14.25 26.24 2.05
N GLU A 126 -13.56 25.54 1.16
CA GLU A 126 -13.62 25.73 -0.28
C GLU A 126 -13.59 24.37 -0.98
N ARG A 127 -14.47 24.20 -1.98
CA ARG A 127 -14.51 23.03 -2.83
C ARG A 127 -13.32 23.03 -3.80
N LEU A 128 -12.53 21.96 -3.81
CA LEU A 128 -11.29 21.85 -4.59
C LEU A 128 -11.52 21.41 -6.04
N ALA A 129 -12.47 20.51 -6.27
CA ALA A 129 -12.76 19.96 -7.59
C ALA A 129 -14.25 20.10 -7.93
N GLY A 130 -14.56 20.18 -9.24
CA GLY A 130 -15.92 20.31 -9.76
C GLY A 130 -16.46 18.98 -10.27
N GLU A 131 -16.61 17.97 -9.40
CA GLU A 131 -17.11 16.63 -9.73
C GLU A 131 -18.56 16.63 -10.24
N CYS A 132 -19.32 17.65 -9.86
CA CYS A 132 -20.67 17.91 -10.31
C CYS A 132 -20.91 19.42 -10.42
N ALA A 133 -21.82 19.83 -11.31
CA ALA A 133 -22.20 21.23 -11.45
C ALA A 133 -22.99 21.68 -10.21
N ALA A 134 -22.42 22.59 -9.42
CA ALA A 134 -22.95 23.00 -8.12
C ALA A 134 -24.35 23.65 -8.20
N GLY A 135 -24.67 24.31 -9.32
CA GLY A 135 -25.92 25.07 -9.44
C GLY A 135 -25.98 26.18 -8.39
N THR A 136 -26.95 26.10 -7.49
CA THR A 136 -27.15 27.06 -6.38
C THR A 136 -26.50 26.62 -5.07
N LEU A 137 -25.85 25.45 -5.02
CA LEU A 137 -25.18 24.96 -3.81
C LEU A 137 -23.92 25.77 -3.52
N ALA A 138 -23.60 25.95 -2.24
CA ALA A 138 -22.43 26.68 -1.82
C ALA A 138 -21.15 25.92 -2.18
N THR A 139 -20.18 26.60 -2.79
CA THR A 139 -18.83 26.06 -3.09
C THR A 139 -17.75 26.63 -2.18
N ALA A 140 -18.13 27.54 -1.29
CA ALA A 140 -17.29 28.07 -0.23
C ALA A 140 -18.16 28.50 0.95
N TYR A 141 -17.58 28.53 2.15
CA TYR A 141 -18.23 29.08 3.35
C TYR A 141 -17.19 29.66 4.30
N THR A 142 -17.65 30.58 5.17
CA THR A 142 -16.91 31.08 6.33
C THR A 142 -17.92 31.34 7.44
N GLN A 143 -17.74 30.71 8.60
CA GLN A 143 -18.70 30.77 9.71
C GLN A 143 -17.97 30.71 11.06
N THR A 144 -18.41 31.53 12.01
CA THR A 144 -17.97 31.44 13.41
C THR A 144 -18.92 30.54 14.19
N PHE A 145 -18.35 29.67 15.04
CA PHE A 145 -19.08 28.84 15.98
C PHE A 145 -18.60 29.09 17.41
N VAL A 146 -19.52 29.00 18.36
CA VAL A 146 -19.22 28.91 19.78
C VAL A 146 -19.48 27.47 20.19
N CYS A 147 -18.46 26.81 20.74
CA CYS A 147 -18.55 25.43 21.18
C CYS A 147 -18.50 25.40 22.71
N SER A 148 -19.46 24.70 23.33
CA SER A 148 -19.51 24.50 24.78
C SER A 148 -19.18 23.06 25.16
N GLY A 149 -18.49 22.90 26.29
CA GLY A 149 -18.02 21.63 26.84
C GLY A 149 -16.55 21.34 26.56
N THR A 150 -15.97 20.45 27.37
CA THR A 150 -14.61 19.91 27.18
C THR A 150 -14.65 18.56 26.45
N GLY A 151 -13.56 18.20 25.80
CA GLY A 151 -13.49 16.99 24.96
C GLY A 151 -14.27 17.14 23.66
N THR A 152 -14.66 16.01 23.05
CA THR A 152 -15.33 15.99 21.74
C THR A 152 -16.78 16.50 21.82
N THR A 153 -17.07 17.62 21.15
CA THR A 153 -18.39 18.26 21.05
C THR A 153 -18.72 18.65 19.60
N THR A 154 -20.01 18.75 19.27
CA THR A 154 -20.45 19.27 17.96
C THR A 154 -20.81 20.75 18.10
N CYS A 155 -20.07 21.62 17.41
CA CYS A 155 -20.23 23.07 17.51
C CYS A 155 -21.39 23.61 16.67
N GLY A 156 -21.71 22.93 15.57
CA GLY A 156 -22.77 23.34 14.66
C GLY A 156 -22.76 22.56 13.36
N GLN A 157 -23.69 22.90 12.47
CA GLN A 157 -23.86 22.23 11.18
C GLN A 157 -24.04 23.25 10.05
N LEU A 158 -23.42 22.96 8.91
CA LEU A 158 -23.58 23.65 7.64
C LEU A 158 -24.43 22.76 6.71
N ALA A 159 -25.19 23.39 5.81
CA ALA A 159 -26.07 22.70 4.88
C ALA A 159 -25.96 23.30 3.46
N ALA A 160 -26.54 22.61 2.49
CA ALA A 160 -26.57 23.01 1.08
C ALA A 160 -25.17 23.27 0.48
N LEU A 161 -24.16 22.53 0.95
CA LEU A 161 -22.82 22.54 0.36
C LEU A 161 -22.83 21.69 -0.91
N ALA A 162 -22.09 22.08 -1.94
CA ALA A 162 -21.91 21.24 -3.11
C ALA A 162 -21.08 19.99 -2.74
N PRO A 163 -21.55 18.76 -3.02
CA PRO A 163 -20.74 17.55 -2.80
C PRO A 163 -19.46 17.55 -3.64
N GLY A 164 -18.42 16.88 -3.16
CA GLY A 164 -17.09 16.83 -3.79
C GLY A 164 -15.95 16.87 -2.79
N SER A 165 -14.72 17.04 -3.26
CA SER A 165 -13.54 17.21 -2.40
C SER A 165 -13.47 18.64 -1.88
N TRP A 166 -13.33 18.80 -0.57
CA TRP A 166 -13.26 20.10 0.11
C TRP A 166 -11.97 20.24 0.89
N ARG A 167 -11.49 21.48 0.95
CA ARG A 167 -10.54 21.93 1.96
C ARG A 167 -11.30 22.66 3.05
N HIS A 168 -11.01 22.32 4.30
CA HIS A 168 -11.51 22.98 5.50
C HIS A 168 -10.35 23.61 6.26
N SER A 169 -10.58 24.80 6.78
CA SER A 169 -9.64 25.51 7.65
C SER A 169 -10.33 25.92 8.94
N LEU A 170 -9.66 25.72 10.06
CA LEU A 170 -10.10 26.16 11.38
C LEU A 170 -9.08 27.13 11.96
N GLN A 171 -9.58 28.24 12.50
CA GLN A 171 -8.85 29.17 13.35
C GLN A 171 -9.55 29.25 14.71
N VAL A 172 -8.78 29.18 15.80
CA VAL A 172 -9.32 29.41 17.14
C VAL A 172 -9.30 30.91 17.44
N LEU A 173 -10.46 31.48 17.78
CA LEU A 173 -10.63 32.90 18.12
C LEU A 173 -10.62 33.12 19.64
N LEU A 174 -11.17 32.18 20.41
CA LEU A 174 -11.17 32.21 21.87
C LEU A 174 -10.89 30.80 22.41
N PRO A 175 -9.81 30.58 23.17
CA PRO A 175 -8.74 31.54 23.44
C PRO A 175 -7.94 31.85 22.15
N ASP A 176 -7.46 33.07 21.99
CA ASP A 176 -6.60 33.43 20.85
C ASP A 176 -5.19 32.84 21.04
N THR A 177 -5.06 31.56 20.68
CA THR A 177 -3.80 30.81 20.73
C THR A 177 -2.99 30.95 19.44
N GLY A 178 -3.53 31.63 18.42
CA GLY A 178 -2.97 31.62 17.07
C GLY A 178 -3.08 30.26 16.35
N GLN A 179 -3.90 29.34 16.86
CA GLN A 179 -4.08 28.02 16.27
C GLN A 179 -4.68 28.09 14.86
N LEU A 180 -4.03 27.40 13.92
CA LEU A 180 -4.54 27.15 12.58
C LEU A 180 -4.49 25.65 12.27
N GLN A 181 -5.53 25.12 11.66
CA GLN A 181 -5.60 23.73 11.20
C GLN A 181 -6.25 23.65 9.84
N HIS A 182 -5.75 22.72 9.02
CA HIS A 182 -6.27 22.47 7.69
C HIS A 182 -6.48 20.97 7.47
N GLN A 183 -7.56 20.61 6.78
CA GLN A 183 -7.81 19.23 6.37
C GLN A 183 -8.56 19.18 5.04
N ARG A 184 -8.44 18.05 4.35
CA ARG A 184 -9.24 17.73 3.17
C ARG A 184 -10.23 16.65 3.50
N LEU A 185 -11.48 16.82 3.06
CA LEU A 185 -12.56 15.86 3.26
C LEU A 185 -13.40 15.75 2.00
N LEU A 186 -13.85 14.52 1.71
CA LEU A 186 -14.84 14.27 0.68
C LEU A 186 -16.24 14.44 1.27
N LEU A 187 -16.98 15.45 0.79
CA LEU A 187 -18.37 15.69 1.16
C LEU A 187 -19.31 15.01 0.18
N ILE A 188 -20.27 14.25 0.70
CA ILE A 188 -21.33 13.62 -0.08
C ILE A 188 -22.70 14.18 0.33
N ALA A 189 -23.64 14.26 -0.60
CA ALA A 189 -25.05 14.48 -0.26
C ALA A 189 -25.60 13.27 0.50
N GLY A 190 -26.59 13.46 1.36
CA GLY A 190 -27.21 12.36 2.12
C GLY A 190 -27.93 12.83 3.37
N GLU A 191 -28.62 11.90 4.03
CA GLU A 191 -29.36 12.18 5.28
C GLU A 191 -28.42 12.36 6.48
N VAL A 192 -27.32 11.60 6.51
CA VAL A 192 -26.30 11.70 7.55
C VAL A 192 -25.29 12.77 7.17
N ALA A 193 -25.10 13.75 8.05
CA ALA A 193 -24.13 14.81 7.84
C ALA A 193 -22.71 14.24 7.73
N ASN A 194 -21.92 14.82 6.84
CA ASN A 194 -20.47 14.64 6.86
C ASN A 194 -19.92 15.25 8.15
N ARG A 195 -18.75 14.81 8.61
CA ARG A 195 -18.13 15.32 9.84
C ARG A 195 -16.74 15.86 9.56
N ALA A 196 -16.47 17.08 10.00
CA ALA A 196 -15.13 17.65 10.06
C ALA A 196 -14.71 17.74 11.52
N ASP A 197 -13.69 16.95 11.86
CA ASP A 197 -13.14 16.86 13.22
C ASP A 197 -11.88 17.71 13.34
N HIS A 198 -11.83 18.51 14.39
CA HIS A 198 -10.69 19.33 14.74
C HIS A 198 -10.35 19.18 16.22
N THR A 199 -9.12 19.52 16.60
CA THR A 199 -8.71 19.53 18.02
C THR A 199 -8.33 20.94 18.39
N VAL A 200 -8.83 21.47 19.50
CA VAL A 200 -8.42 22.78 20.03
C VAL A 200 -7.45 22.57 21.19
N PHE A 201 -6.24 23.10 21.03
CA PHE A 201 -5.12 22.86 21.93
C PHE A 201 -5.02 23.93 23.02
N ALA A 202 -4.50 23.54 24.19
CA ALA A 202 -4.21 24.46 25.28
C ALA A 202 -3.04 25.40 24.93
N THR A 203 -2.03 24.87 24.23
CA THR A 203 -0.84 25.63 23.83
C THR A 203 -0.55 25.42 22.35
N VAL A 204 -0.17 26.49 21.67
CA VAL A 204 0.28 26.46 20.26
C VAL A 204 1.60 27.20 20.14
N TRP A 205 2.58 26.58 19.49
CA TRP A 205 3.82 27.23 19.08
C TRP A 205 3.99 27.14 17.56
N SER A 206 4.46 28.23 16.96
CA SER A 206 4.75 28.29 15.53
C SER A 206 6.26 28.16 15.28
N ILE A 207 6.62 27.31 14.32
CA ILE A 207 7.97 27.19 13.79
C ILE A 207 8.16 28.30 12.75
N THR A 208 9.04 29.26 13.05
CA THR A 208 9.21 30.52 12.30
C THR A 208 10.56 30.63 11.60
N THR A 209 11.32 29.53 11.51
CA THR A 209 12.56 29.48 10.73
C THR A 209 12.83 28.07 10.22
N THR A 210 13.49 27.98 9.08
CA THR A 210 14.03 26.72 8.53
C THR A 210 15.39 26.34 9.12
N ALA A 211 15.96 27.20 9.98
CA ALA A 211 17.24 26.94 10.62
C ALA A 211 17.18 25.69 11.51
N ASN A 212 18.27 24.92 11.50
CA ASN A 212 18.44 23.71 12.31
C ASN A 212 18.35 23.97 13.83
N ALA A 213 18.66 25.18 14.30
CA ALA A 213 18.67 25.55 15.71
C ALA A 213 18.37 27.05 15.92
N GLY A 214 18.22 27.46 17.18
CA GLY A 214 17.93 28.83 17.58
C GLY A 214 16.45 29.07 17.83
N ASP A 215 16.11 30.29 18.27
CA ASP A 215 14.73 30.67 18.56
C ASP A 215 13.85 30.55 17.30
N GLY A 216 12.62 30.06 17.49
CA GLY A 216 11.69 29.79 16.39
C GLY A 216 11.94 28.49 15.62
N SER A 217 13.05 27.78 15.86
CA SER A 217 13.35 26.51 15.19
C SER A 217 12.55 25.33 15.77
N LEU A 218 12.33 24.30 14.95
CA LEU A 218 11.73 23.04 15.42
C LEU A 218 12.53 22.41 16.57
N ARG A 219 13.86 22.47 16.51
CA ARG A 219 14.74 21.97 17.56
C ARG A 219 14.43 22.62 18.91
N LYS A 220 14.34 23.95 18.94
CA LYS A 220 14.05 24.71 20.17
C LYS A 220 12.66 24.36 20.70
N ALA A 221 11.67 24.27 19.82
CA ALA A 221 10.33 23.83 20.20
C ALA A 221 10.30 22.42 20.83
N LEU A 222 11.04 21.46 20.27
CA LEU A 222 11.13 20.11 20.84
C LEU A 222 11.82 20.09 22.21
N GLN A 223 12.85 20.91 22.43
CA GLN A 223 13.54 21.01 23.73
C GLN A 223 12.63 21.57 24.82
N ASP A 224 11.84 22.58 24.46
CA ASP A 224 11.00 23.30 25.42
C ASP A 224 9.65 22.60 25.66
N ALA A 225 9.26 21.66 24.78
CA ALA A 225 7.96 20.99 24.82
C ALA A 225 7.66 20.28 26.15
N ALA A 226 8.67 19.84 26.90
CA ALA A 226 8.48 19.21 28.21
C ALA A 226 7.95 20.18 29.29
N GLY A 227 8.25 21.48 29.16
CA GLY A 227 7.79 22.51 30.09
C GLY A 227 6.48 23.21 29.67
N ALA A 228 5.96 22.90 28.48
CA ALA A 228 4.75 23.52 27.95
C ALA A 228 3.47 22.92 28.55
N ALA A 229 2.41 23.73 28.66
CA ALA A 229 1.09 23.22 29.02
C ALA A 229 0.55 22.30 27.91
N LYS A 230 -0.11 21.20 28.31
CA LYS A 230 -0.59 20.14 27.42
C LYS A 230 -2.10 20.19 27.23
N PRO A 231 -2.61 19.75 26.06
CA PRO A 231 -1.84 19.31 24.89
C PRO A 231 -1.19 20.48 24.13
N LEU A 232 -0.06 20.21 23.46
CA LEU A 232 0.72 21.19 22.71
C LEU A 232 0.62 20.93 21.21
N LEU A 233 0.30 21.97 20.43
CA LEU A 233 0.45 21.97 18.98
C LEU A 233 1.72 22.71 18.56
N LEU A 234 2.55 22.05 17.75
CA LEU A 234 3.61 22.66 16.96
C LEU A 234 3.11 22.78 15.52
N GLN A 235 2.92 24.02 15.05
CA GLN A 235 2.51 24.34 13.69
C GLN A 235 3.61 25.11 12.95
N PHE A 236 3.53 25.23 11.63
CA PHE A 236 4.53 25.94 10.82
C PHE A 236 4.00 27.29 10.35
N ASP A 237 4.79 28.35 10.51
CA ASP A 237 4.42 29.70 10.05
C ASP A 237 4.30 29.74 8.52
N PRO A 238 3.14 30.12 7.95
CA PRO A 238 2.93 30.15 6.50
C PRO A 238 3.81 31.17 5.77
N LEU A 239 4.36 32.18 6.45
CA LEU A 239 5.29 33.14 5.84
C LEU A 239 6.67 32.52 5.58
N VAL A 240 7.07 31.56 6.42
CA VAL A 240 8.37 30.88 6.35
C VAL A 240 8.24 29.57 5.57
N PHE A 241 7.09 28.91 5.71
CA PHE A 241 6.72 27.70 5.01
C PHE A 241 5.50 28.01 4.14
N PRO A 242 5.65 28.52 2.91
CA PRO A 242 4.50 28.89 2.08
C PRO A 242 3.62 27.68 1.70
N PRO A 243 2.30 27.85 1.56
CA PRO A 243 1.41 26.78 1.10
C PRO A 243 1.75 26.30 -0.31
N GLY A 244 1.68 25.00 -0.57
CA GLY A 244 2.00 24.39 -1.86
C GLY A 244 3.49 24.39 -2.22
N VAL A 245 4.36 24.92 -1.35
CA VAL A 245 5.81 24.95 -1.54
C VAL A 245 6.47 23.98 -0.59
N LEU A 246 7.29 23.08 -1.14
CA LEU A 246 8.13 22.19 -0.34
C LEU A 246 9.23 23.01 0.33
N THR A 247 9.16 23.12 1.66
CA THR A 247 10.12 23.85 2.49
C THR A 247 10.71 22.93 3.54
N ALA A 248 12.05 22.88 3.61
CA ALA A 248 12.78 21.95 4.46
C ALA A 248 13.46 22.63 5.64
N VAL A 249 13.37 21.99 6.81
CA VAL A 249 14.33 22.14 7.91
C VAL A 249 15.45 21.15 7.64
N GLY A 250 16.57 21.64 7.10
CA GLY A 250 17.76 20.83 6.86
C GLY A 250 18.52 20.59 8.16
N LEU A 251 18.73 19.34 8.54
CA LEU A 251 19.44 19.00 9.77
C LEU A 251 20.96 19.02 9.56
N GLU A 252 21.68 19.59 10.51
CA GLU A 252 23.15 19.50 10.59
C GLU A 252 23.58 18.46 11.65
N PHE A 253 22.68 18.14 12.57
CA PHE A 253 22.82 17.14 13.63
C PHE A 253 21.44 16.67 14.08
N ALA A 254 21.35 15.53 14.75
CA ALA A 254 20.08 14.92 15.15
C ALA A 254 19.21 15.90 15.95
N LEU A 255 17.90 15.94 15.68
CA LEU A 255 16.95 16.62 16.56
C LEU A 255 16.95 15.95 17.95
N PRO A 256 16.67 16.69 19.03
CA PRO A 256 16.33 16.05 20.30
C PRO A 256 15.11 15.15 20.09
N ALA A 257 15.07 14.01 20.77
CA ALA A 257 13.90 13.16 20.76
C ALA A 257 12.69 13.93 21.31
N LEU A 258 11.51 13.71 20.72
CA LEU A 258 10.24 14.14 21.28
C LEU A 258 9.93 13.27 22.51
N ALA A 259 10.47 13.71 23.65
CA ALA A 259 10.34 13.02 24.93
C ALA A 259 9.13 13.48 25.75
N ALA A 260 8.52 14.61 25.37
CA ALA A 260 7.29 15.08 25.99
C ALA A 260 6.09 14.25 25.52
N ASP A 261 5.06 14.21 26.35
CA ASP A 261 3.77 13.62 25.99
C ASP A 261 2.83 14.66 25.37
N ASP A 262 1.79 14.18 24.70
CA ASP A 262 0.64 14.95 24.23
C ASP A 262 1.05 16.15 23.35
N VAL A 263 2.02 15.93 22.46
CA VAL A 263 2.47 16.90 21.44
C VAL A 263 1.98 16.49 20.06
N THR A 264 1.32 17.41 19.37
CA THR A 264 1.02 17.28 17.94
C THR A 264 1.98 18.15 17.13
N ILE A 265 2.59 17.58 16.10
CA ILE A 265 3.31 18.32 15.06
C ILE A 265 2.48 18.23 13.79
N ASP A 266 1.90 19.35 13.37
CA ASP A 266 1.06 19.41 12.17
C ASP A 266 1.80 20.10 11.02
N GLY A 267 2.17 19.30 10.02
CA GLY A 267 2.78 19.71 8.76
C GLY A 267 1.78 19.94 7.63
N THR A 268 0.47 19.87 7.89
CA THR A 268 -0.54 20.17 6.87
C THR A 268 -0.52 21.65 6.53
N ASP A 269 -0.39 22.00 5.25
CA ASP A 269 -0.37 23.41 4.84
C ASP A 269 -1.76 24.01 4.63
N GLU A 270 -1.84 25.31 4.33
CA GLU A 270 -3.10 26.02 4.10
C GLU A 270 -3.88 25.53 2.86
N THR A 271 -3.29 24.67 2.01
CA THR A 271 -3.99 24.00 0.91
C THR A 271 -4.59 22.66 1.34
N GLY A 272 -4.39 22.26 2.60
CA GLY A 272 -4.71 20.95 3.13
C GLY A 272 -3.77 19.85 2.61
N ALA A 273 -2.67 20.20 1.96
CA ALA A 273 -1.72 19.24 1.42
C ALA A 273 -0.76 18.75 2.51
N SER A 274 -0.38 17.48 2.40
CA SER A 274 0.63 16.84 3.22
C SER A 274 1.98 16.83 2.50
N GLY A 275 3.08 16.77 3.25
CA GLY A 275 4.43 16.58 2.74
C GLY A 275 5.18 17.86 2.35
N ASN A 276 4.54 19.02 2.41
CA ASN A 276 5.19 20.31 2.08
C ASN A 276 6.08 20.85 3.21
N ARG A 277 5.92 20.33 4.44
CA ARG A 277 6.79 20.63 5.58
C ARG A 277 7.75 19.47 5.76
N VAL A 278 9.02 19.71 5.43
CA VAL A 278 10.03 18.65 5.35
C VAL A 278 11.00 18.74 6.52
N ILE A 279 11.26 17.60 7.16
CA ILE A 279 12.40 17.40 8.06
C ILE A 279 13.41 16.53 7.30
N ASP A 280 14.54 17.13 6.92
CA ASP A 280 15.53 16.51 6.05
C ASP A 280 16.79 16.20 6.83
N ALA A 281 17.10 14.91 7.01
CA ALA A 281 18.33 14.48 7.68
C ALA A 281 19.60 14.71 6.83
N ASN A 282 19.48 15.26 5.62
CA ASN A 282 20.59 15.68 4.75
C ASN A 282 21.60 14.56 4.45
N ALA A 283 21.14 13.29 4.39
CA ALA A 283 21.97 12.10 4.24
C ALA A 283 23.05 11.95 5.33
N LEU A 284 22.92 12.66 6.46
CA LEU A 284 23.79 12.51 7.62
C LEU A 284 23.40 11.23 8.37
N PRO A 285 24.32 10.63 9.15
CA PRO A 285 24.06 9.41 9.92
C PRO A 285 23.20 9.66 11.17
N ILE A 286 22.03 10.26 10.97
CA ILE A 286 21.02 10.65 11.95
C ILE A 286 19.62 10.32 11.37
N GLY A 287 18.65 10.08 12.25
CA GLY A 287 17.24 10.05 11.84
C GLY A 287 16.70 11.46 11.65
N ALA A 288 15.58 11.59 10.92
CA ALA A 288 14.88 12.86 10.78
C ALA A 288 14.16 13.23 12.09
N LEU A 289 13.56 12.25 12.76
CA LEU A 289 12.87 12.47 14.04
C LEU A 289 12.90 11.20 14.91
N ALA A 290 12.89 11.38 16.23
CA ALA A 290 12.71 10.31 17.20
C ALA A 290 11.63 10.68 18.22
N ILE A 291 10.81 9.71 18.64
CA ILE A 291 9.76 9.86 19.65
C ILE A 291 10.05 8.89 20.80
N THR A 292 10.05 9.40 22.02
CA THR A 292 10.19 8.59 23.25
C THR A 292 9.10 8.85 24.29
N GLY A 293 8.29 9.91 24.09
CA GLY A 293 7.11 10.20 24.91
C GLY A 293 5.84 9.55 24.35
N ALA A 294 4.74 9.68 25.09
CA ALA A 294 3.45 9.07 24.81
C ALA A 294 2.47 10.00 24.10
N ARG A 295 1.50 9.42 23.38
CA ARG A 295 0.34 10.12 22.81
C ARG A 295 0.70 11.32 21.92
N ASN A 296 1.87 11.28 21.29
CA ASN A 296 2.29 12.27 20.33
C ASN A 296 1.67 12.00 18.96
N ARG A 297 1.44 13.05 18.17
CA ARG A 297 0.85 12.94 16.84
C ARG A 297 1.71 13.68 15.81
N LEU A 298 2.05 12.99 14.71
CA LEU A 298 2.68 13.57 13.54
C LEU A 298 1.67 13.57 12.40
N ILE A 299 1.41 14.73 11.81
CA ILE A 299 0.39 14.88 10.77
C ILE A 299 1.00 15.58 9.57
N GLY A 300 0.80 15.06 8.37
CA GLY A 300 1.02 15.85 7.15
C GLY A 300 2.49 16.20 6.87
N LEU A 301 3.45 15.60 7.57
CA LEU A 301 4.88 15.90 7.41
C LEU A 301 5.48 15.13 6.22
N ARG A 302 6.68 15.54 5.79
CA ARG A 302 7.60 14.68 5.06
C ARG A 302 8.89 14.51 5.86
N LEU A 303 9.28 13.27 6.13
CA LEU A 303 10.51 12.91 6.83
C LEU A 303 11.41 12.18 5.84
N ARG A 304 12.67 12.59 5.69
CA ARG A 304 13.52 11.96 4.67
C ARG A 304 15.03 11.99 4.90
N ASN A 305 15.71 11.25 4.02
CA ASN A 305 17.16 11.27 3.78
C ASN A 305 17.98 10.96 5.04
N ALA A 306 17.58 9.97 5.83
CA ALA A 306 18.45 9.45 6.87
C ALA A 306 19.65 8.75 6.21
N GLY A 307 20.87 9.07 6.62
CA GLY A 307 22.09 8.57 6.02
C GLY A 307 22.48 7.16 6.44
N SER A 308 23.79 6.87 6.39
CA SER A 308 24.35 5.59 6.80
C SER A 308 24.35 5.40 8.34
N ASN A 309 24.78 4.23 8.83
CA ASN A 309 24.88 3.85 10.26
C ASN A 309 23.58 3.38 10.92
N ASN A 310 22.70 2.70 10.17
CA ASN A 310 21.52 2.03 10.71
C ASN A 310 20.62 3.01 11.49
N ARG A 311 20.33 4.17 10.89
CA ARG A 311 19.41 5.18 11.42
C ARG A 311 18.11 5.20 10.65
N ASP A 312 17.03 4.87 11.32
CA ASP A 312 15.70 4.95 10.74
C ASP A 312 15.32 6.41 10.47
N VAL A 313 14.50 6.66 9.45
CA VAL A 313 14.03 8.02 9.16
C VAL A 313 13.19 8.55 10.32
N LEU A 314 12.26 7.72 10.81
CA LEU A 314 11.51 7.93 12.03
C LEU A 314 11.76 6.79 13.01
N ASN A 315 12.10 7.10 14.26
CA ASN A 315 12.20 6.10 15.32
C ASN A 315 11.19 6.38 16.45
N ILE A 316 10.43 5.37 16.87
CA ILE A 316 9.55 5.40 18.05
C ILE A 316 10.08 4.36 19.04
N ASN A 317 10.65 4.83 20.14
CA ASN A 317 11.49 4.01 21.00
C ASN A 317 11.13 4.15 22.48
N GLY A 318 11.07 3.01 23.16
CA GLY A 318 11.10 2.94 24.61
C GLY A 318 9.73 2.70 25.21
N PRO A 319 9.66 2.18 26.46
CA PRO A 319 8.41 1.76 27.08
C PRO A 319 7.43 2.90 27.39
N ALA A 320 7.91 4.15 27.34
CA ALA A 320 7.07 5.34 27.48
C ALA A 320 6.45 5.80 26.16
N ALA A 321 6.94 5.31 25.00
CA ALA A 321 6.41 5.67 23.69
C ALA A 321 5.17 4.85 23.34
N ASP A 322 4.07 5.06 24.07
CA ASP A 322 2.79 4.42 23.81
C ASP A 322 1.75 5.36 23.17
N GLY A 323 0.83 4.78 22.39
CA GLY A 323 -0.28 5.52 21.80
C GLY A 323 0.09 6.67 20.85
N ASN A 324 1.30 6.69 20.27
CA ASN A 324 1.67 7.71 19.30
C ASN A 324 0.97 7.45 17.95
N VAL A 325 0.69 8.52 17.19
CA VAL A 325 0.04 8.44 15.89
C VAL A 325 0.88 9.15 14.83
N VAL A 326 1.23 8.45 13.76
CA VAL A 326 1.82 9.01 12.54
C VAL A 326 0.77 8.90 11.45
N GLU A 327 0.35 10.02 10.90
CA GLU A 327 -0.71 10.05 9.90
C GLU A 327 -0.45 10.99 8.74
N ARG A 328 -0.92 10.61 7.54
CA ARG A 328 -0.79 11.42 6.32
C ARG A 328 0.64 11.93 6.10
N THR A 329 1.63 11.11 6.47
CA THR A 329 3.04 11.49 6.47
C THR A 329 3.75 10.74 5.35
N LEU A 330 4.61 11.45 4.62
CA LEU A 330 5.50 10.87 3.62
C LEU A 330 6.85 10.55 4.27
N ILE A 331 7.31 9.32 4.17
CA ILE A 331 8.59 8.88 4.73
C ILE A 331 9.41 8.25 3.61
N ASP A 332 10.52 8.88 3.26
CA ASP A 332 11.32 8.43 2.13
C ASP A 332 12.83 8.46 2.37
N THR A 333 13.53 7.54 1.72
CA THR A 333 15.00 7.52 1.64
C THR A 333 15.69 7.28 3.00
N ALA A 334 15.92 6.01 3.33
CA ALA A 334 16.77 5.59 4.45
C ALA A 334 18.02 4.90 3.88
N GLY A 335 19.20 5.51 4.02
CA GLY A 335 20.43 5.07 3.34
C GLY A 335 21.00 3.73 3.83
N SER A 336 20.63 3.27 5.03
CA SER A 336 21.14 2.00 5.59
C SER A 336 20.21 1.28 6.56
N ALA A 337 18.99 1.79 6.76
CA ALA A 337 18.11 1.39 7.86
C ALA A 337 16.66 1.35 7.40
N ASP A 338 15.72 1.42 8.34
CA ASP A 338 14.30 1.37 8.05
C ASP A 338 13.72 2.76 7.74
N GLY A 339 12.56 2.78 7.07
CA GLY A 339 11.75 3.99 7.01
C GLY A 339 11.26 4.37 8.41
N ILE A 340 10.60 3.43 9.09
CA ILE A 340 10.13 3.57 10.47
C ILE A 340 10.63 2.41 11.34
N GLY A 341 11.30 2.73 12.44
CA GLY A 341 11.58 1.81 13.54
C GLY A 341 10.60 2.01 14.70
N VAL A 342 10.02 0.93 15.22
CA VAL A 342 9.26 0.90 16.47
C VAL A 342 9.88 -0.17 17.38
N ASP A 343 10.56 0.25 18.44
CA ASP A 343 11.46 -0.63 19.19
C ASP A 343 11.37 -0.48 20.71
N GLN A 344 12.15 -1.29 21.43
CA GLN A 344 12.36 -1.20 22.89
C GLN A 344 11.05 -1.08 23.70
N GLN A 345 10.09 -1.96 23.44
CA GLN A 345 8.79 -2.00 24.13
C GLN A 345 7.92 -0.76 23.91
N ALA A 346 8.12 -0.01 22.82
CA ALA A 346 7.21 1.05 22.42
C ALA A 346 5.81 0.50 22.13
N GLY A 347 4.79 1.07 22.77
CA GLY A 347 3.42 0.58 22.76
C GLY A 347 3.18 -0.67 23.62
N LYS A 348 1.91 -0.99 23.88
CA LYS A 348 1.52 -2.01 24.89
C LYS A 348 0.56 -3.11 24.41
N ASP A 349 -0.34 -2.78 23.49
CA ASP A 349 -1.36 -3.69 22.95
C ASP A 349 -1.88 -3.16 21.60
N PHE A 350 -2.69 -3.92 20.86
CA PHE A 350 -3.29 -3.46 19.59
C PHE A 350 -4.53 -2.56 19.75
N ALA A 351 -5.10 -2.45 20.95
CA ALA A 351 -6.37 -1.76 21.18
C ALA A 351 -6.15 -0.25 21.32
N ALA A 352 -5.50 0.17 22.40
CA ALA A 352 -5.29 1.57 22.76
C ALA A 352 -3.80 1.91 22.94
N GLY A 353 -2.97 0.92 23.27
CA GLY A 353 -1.56 1.14 23.56
C GLY A 353 -0.63 1.15 22.34
N ALA A 354 -1.09 0.77 21.15
CA ALA A 354 -0.23 0.65 19.97
C ALA A 354 0.24 2.01 19.47
N ASN A 355 1.42 2.06 18.87
CA ASN A 355 1.77 3.16 17.99
C ASN A 355 1.08 2.96 16.63
N VAL A 356 0.32 3.95 16.17
CA VAL A 356 -0.50 3.85 14.95
C VAL A 356 0.20 4.59 13.82
N ILE A 357 0.42 3.90 12.69
CA ILE A 357 0.94 4.47 11.45
C ILE A 357 -0.18 4.33 10.43
N ARG A 358 -0.78 5.43 9.98
CA ARG A 358 -1.97 5.38 9.12
C ARG A 358 -1.95 6.36 7.98
N ASP A 359 -2.52 5.95 6.84
CA ASP A 359 -2.64 6.83 5.66
C ASP A 359 -1.29 7.44 5.24
N CYS A 360 -0.20 6.69 5.42
CA CYS A 360 1.17 7.13 5.14
C CYS A 360 1.70 6.51 3.84
N GLU A 361 2.72 7.14 3.26
CA GLU A 361 3.52 6.60 2.16
C GLU A 361 4.95 6.38 2.67
N ILE A 362 5.47 5.17 2.53
CA ILE A 362 6.79 4.77 3.02
C ILE A 362 7.58 4.10 1.90
N THR A 363 8.68 4.72 1.49
CA THR A 363 9.43 4.26 0.32
C THR A 363 10.95 4.48 0.38
N GLY A 364 11.70 3.69 -0.38
CA GLY A 364 13.14 3.89 -0.57
C GLY A 364 13.99 3.65 0.68
N ALA A 365 13.52 2.84 1.64
CA ALA A 365 14.36 2.39 2.74
C ALA A 365 15.34 1.29 2.28
N ALA A 366 16.59 1.36 2.75
CA ALA A 366 17.61 0.35 2.45
C ALA A 366 17.35 -0.99 3.16
N ASP A 367 16.72 -0.97 4.35
CA ASP A 367 16.27 -2.17 5.05
C ASP A 367 14.74 -2.35 4.89
N LYS A 368 13.94 -2.20 5.96
CA LYS A 368 12.49 -2.35 5.91
C LYS A 368 11.80 -1.01 5.71
N GLY A 369 10.62 -1.03 5.10
CA GLY A 369 9.73 0.13 5.18
C GLY A 369 9.37 0.43 6.64
N ILE A 370 8.88 -0.58 7.36
CA ILE A 370 8.51 -0.49 8.78
C ILE A 370 9.04 -1.73 9.52
N LYS A 371 9.78 -1.54 10.61
CA LYS A 371 10.27 -2.60 11.49
C LYS A 371 9.79 -2.40 12.92
N VAL A 372 9.14 -3.42 13.47
CA VAL A 372 8.65 -3.46 14.85
C VAL A 372 9.39 -4.55 15.60
N THR A 373 10.06 -4.19 16.69
CA THR A 373 11.01 -5.10 17.37
C THR A 373 10.97 -5.01 18.89
N THR A 374 11.55 -6.00 19.55
CA THR A 374 11.92 -5.93 20.98
C THR A 374 10.70 -5.67 21.88
N GLY A 375 9.62 -6.42 21.65
CA GLY A 375 8.37 -6.32 22.44
C GLY A 375 7.46 -5.16 22.07
N ALA A 376 7.78 -4.36 21.05
CA ALA A 376 6.99 -3.21 20.66
C ALA A 376 5.69 -3.58 19.92
N TYR A 377 4.70 -2.70 19.96
CA TYR A 377 3.39 -2.83 19.32
C TYR A 377 3.13 -1.70 18.33
N ALA A 378 2.79 -2.06 17.09
CA ALA A 378 2.32 -1.09 16.10
C ALA A 378 1.08 -1.57 15.34
N ARG A 379 0.21 -0.61 15.01
CA ARG A 379 -0.91 -0.79 14.10
C ARG A 379 -0.67 0.03 12.83
N ILE A 380 -0.60 -0.64 11.69
CA ILE A 380 -0.31 -0.01 10.39
C ILE A 380 -1.57 -0.08 9.54
N GLU A 381 -2.13 1.06 9.17
CA GLU A 381 -3.43 1.15 8.50
C GLU A 381 -3.37 1.92 7.19
N ARG A 382 -4.03 1.44 6.14
CA ARG A 382 -4.29 2.20 4.90
C ARG A 382 -3.05 2.90 4.33
N SER A 383 -1.88 2.31 4.53
CA SER A 383 -0.60 2.90 4.15
C SER A 383 -0.04 2.22 2.90
N TRP A 384 0.75 2.96 2.13
CA TRP A 384 1.46 2.46 0.97
C TRP A 384 2.93 2.26 1.31
N VAL A 385 3.38 1.01 1.36
CA VAL A 385 4.76 0.64 1.70
C VAL A 385 5.41 -0.01 0.50
N HIS A 386 6.29 0.72 -0.19
CA HIS A 386 6.76 0.28 -1.50
C HIS A 386 8.20 0.66 -1.82
N ASP A 387 8.79 -0.11 -2.75
CA ASP A 387 10.13 0.15 -3.29
C ASP A 387 11.21 0.25 -2.19
N ASN A 388 11.04 -0.49 -1.08
CA ASN A 388 12.07 -0.67 -0.05
C ASN A 388 12.95 -1.89 -0.38
N ALA A 389 14.25 -1.79 -0.16
CA ALA A 389 15.21 -2.77 -0.66
C ALA A 389 15.08 -4.14 0.01
N ASN A 390 14.87 -4.18 1.33
CA ASN A 390 14.92 -5.41 2.11
C ASN A 390 13.58 -5.80 2.72
N GLY A 391 12.45 -5.28 2.23
CA GLY A 391 11.09 -5.70 2.62
C GLY A 391 10.17 -4.56 3.05
N GLY A 392 8.88 -4.85 3.17
CA GLY A 392 7.85 -3.88 3.55
C GLY A 392 7.71 -3.74 5.06
N ILE A 393 6.79 -4.50 5.66
CA ILE A 393 6.41 -4.41 7.08
C ILE A 393 6.93 -5.65 7.82
N GLN A 394 7.65 -5.49 8.92
CA GLN A 394 8.20 -6.60 9.69
C GLN A 394 7.93 -6.49 11.20
N ALA A 395 7.47 -7.59 11.79
CA ALA A 395 7.59 -7.88 13.22
C ALA A 395 8.82 -8.78 13.45
N THR A 396 9.71 -8.43 14.38
CA THR A 396 10.89 -9.25 14.68
C THR A 396 11.30 -9.18 16.15
N LEU A 397 12.11 -10.12 16.63
CA LEU A 397 12.64 -10.16 18.00
C LEU A 397 11.58 -9.90 19.09
N GLY A 398 10.39 -10.47 18.90
CA GLY A 398 9.25 -10.33 19.81
C GLY A 398 8.39 -9.09 19.59
N GLY A 399 8.52 -8.40 18.45
CA GLY A 399 7.63 -7.31 18.05
C GLY A 399 6.24 -7.80 17.62
N HIS A 400 5.26 -6.90 17.67
CA HIS A 400 3.85 -7.17 17.40
C HIS A 400 3.29 -6.18 16.37
N VAL A 401 2.84 -6.69 15.22
CA VAL A 401 2.30 -5.89 14.13
C VAL A 401 0.84 -6.27 13.88
N GLN A 402 -0.02 -5.25 13.82
CA GLN A 402 -1.36 -5.36 13.21
C GLN A 402 -1.41 -4.52 11.93
N ALA A 403 -1.50 -5.17 10.77
CA ALA A 403 -1.53 -4.50 9.46
C ALA A 403 -2.93 -4.58 8.83
N ILE A 404 -3.57 -3.44 8.58
CA ILE A 404 -4.94 -3.35 8.10
C ILE A 404 -5.00 -2.51 6.82
N HIS A 405 -5.56 -3.08 5.75
CA HIS A 405 -5.88 -2.35 4.52
C HIS A 405 -4.68 -1.68 3.84
N ASN A 406 -3.47 -2.20 4.01
CA ASN A 406 -2.27 -1.64 3.39
C ASN A 406 -2.08 -2.10 1.94
N LEU A 407 -1.33 -1.31 1.18
CA LEU A 407 -0.74 -1.70 -0.09
C LEU A 407 0.77 -1.86 0.11
N VAL A 408 1.28 -3.08 -0.01
CA VAL A 408 2.68 -3.42 0.24
C VAL A 408 3.29 -4.05 -1.00
N GLU A 409 4.02 -3.27 -1.78
CA GLU A 409 4.41 -3.71 -3.13
C GLU A 409 5.79 -3.29 -3.57
N ARG A 410 6.35 -4.06 -4.51
CA ARG A 410 7.66 -3.78 -5.12
C ARG A 410 8.82 -3.63 -4.12
N ASN A 411 8.71 -4.21 -2.92
CA ASN A 411 9.83 -4.22 -1.98
C ASN A 411 10.85 -5.27 -2.46
N ARG A 412 11.93 -4.79 -3.08
CA ARG A 412 12.95 -5.58 -3.78
C ARG A 412 14.27 -4.80 -3.82
N GLY A 413 15.40 -5.52 -3.83
CA GLY A 413 16.73 -4.94 -3.91
C GLY A 413 17.80 -5.63 -3.04
N ALA A 414 17.40 -6.33 -1.98
CA ALA A 414 18.30 -7.00 -1.03
C ALA A 414 17.94 -8.48 -0.76
N SER A 415 18.22 -9.06 0.41
CA SER A 415 18.07 -10.51 0.66
C SER A 415 16.72 -10.91 1.26
N ALA A 416 16.08 -10.07 2.06
CA ALA A 416 14.87 -10.35 2.84
C ALA A 416 13.61 -9.65 2.29
N GLN A 417 13.44 -9.68 0.96
CA GLN A 417 12.49 -8.89 0.16
C GLN A 417 11.00 -9.28 0.33
N ASN A 418 10.53 -9.53 1.55
CA ASN A 418 9.14 -9.91 1.83
C ASN A 418 8.22 -8.68 1.85
N GLY A 419 6.97 -8.84 1.46
CA GLY A 419 5.95 -7.81 1.65
C GLY A 419 5.69 -7.57 3.14
N LEU A 420 5.11 -8.56 3.82
CA LEU A 420 4.96 -8.59 5.28
C LEU A 420 5.73 -9.75 5.90
N ALA A 421 6.24 -9.60 7.12
CA ALA A 421 6.95 -10.67 7.81
C ALA A 421 6.78 -10.67 9.33
N ALA A 422 6.77 -11.86 9.91
CA ALA A 422 7.08 -12.10 11.32
C ALA A 422 8.30 -13.02 11.40
N ASN A 423 9.35 -12.57 12.10
CA ASN A 423 10.58 -13.34 12.28
C ASN A 423 11.13 -13.18 13.70
N ALA A 424 10.95 -14.15 14.59
CA ALA A 424 11.39 -13.98 15.98
C ALA A 424 12.89 -14.18 16.19
N MET A 425 13.57 -14.95 15.33
CA MET A 425 15.00 -15.26 15.48
C MET A 425 15.86 -14.67 14.37
N ASP A 426 16.95 -14.04 14.77
CA ASP A 426 18.16 -13.93 13.97
C ASP A 426 19.19 -14.97 14.49
N ASP A 427 20.24 -15.23 13.71
CA ASP A 427 21.22 -16.30 13.98
C ASP A 427 21.99 -16.15 15.31
N ASP A 428 21.87 -15.01 15.99
CA ASP A 428 22.70 -14.59 17.11
C ASP A 428 22.05 -14.74 18.52
N GLY A 429 20.83 -15.26 18.66
CA GLY A 429 20.25 -15.45 20.00
C GLY A 429 18.84 -16.04 20.12
N THR A 430 18.48 -16.36 21.36
CA THR A 430 17.16 -16.92 21.72
C THR A 430 16.21 -15.77 22.07
N PRO A 431 15.25 -15.38 21.21
CA PRO A 431 14.18 -14.47 21.57
C PRO A 431 13.45 -14.97 22.81
N THR A 432 13.13 -14.05 23.70
CA THR A 432 12.35 -14.33 24.91
C THR A 432 10.84 -14.40 24.63
N ALA A 433 10.39 -13.96 23.45
CA ALA A 433 8.98 -13.89 23.06
C ALA A 433 8.80 -14.13 21.56
N ALA A 434 7.62 -14.62 21.19
CA ALA A 434 7.25 -14.83 19.79
C ALA A 434 7.00 -13.48 19.10
N SER A 435 7.36 -13.37 17.81
CA SER A 435 6.92 -12.23 17.00
C SER A 435 5.51 -12.50 16.48
N GLU A 436 4.67 -11.47 16.48
CA GLU A 436 3.25 -11.58 16.11
C GLU A 436 2.90 -10.71 14.90
N LEU A 437 2.17 -11.30 13.97
CA LEU A 437 1.62 -10.61 12.81
C LEU A 437 0.11 -10.90 12.68
N VAL A 438 -0.70 -9.86 12.82
CA VAL A 438 -2.14 -9.90 12.56
C VAL A 438 -2.43 -9.05 11.34
N THR A 439 -3.10 -9.62 10.34
CA THR A 439 -3.39 -8.90 9.09
C THR A 439 -4.87 -8.93 8.77
N TRP A 440 -5.35 -7.86 8.12
CA TRP A 440 -6.68 -7.80 7.55
C TRP A 440 -6.73 -6.97 6.27
N GLY A 441 -7.08 -7.59 5.14
CA GLY A 441 -7.39 -6.89 3.89
C GLY A 441 -6.19 -6.23 3.21
N ASN A 442 -4.96 -6.74 3.38
CA ASN A 442 -3.78 -6.15 2.76
C ASN A 442 -3.54 -6.68 1.34
N LEU A 443 -2.97 -5.84 0.49
CA LEU A 443 -2.44 -6.24 -0.83
C LEU A 443 -0.93 -6.33 -0.73
N ALA A 444 -0.37 -7.53 -0.85
CA ALA A 444 1.07 -7.77 -0.86
C ALA A 444 1.49 -8.32 -2.22
N ARG A 445 2.03 -7.46 -3.10
CA ARG A 445 2.29 -7.85 -4.50
C ARG A 445 3.61 -7.37 -5.09
N GLY A 446 4.17 -8.13 -6.02
CA GLY A 446 5.39 -7.73 -6.73
C GLY A 446 6.61 -7.57 -5.82
N ASN A 447 6.59 -8.13 -4.61
CA ASN A 447 7.74 -8.12 -3.71
C ASN A 447 8.76 -9.14 -4.19
N GLY A 448 10.04 -8.88 -3.95
CA GLY A 448 11.10 -9.70 -4.56
C GLY A 448 11.26 -11.10 -3.96
N ALA A 449 10.76 -11.34 -2.74
CA ALA A 449 10.69 -12.66 -2.11
C ALA A 449 9.22 -13.08 -1.88
N ASN A 450 8.78 -13.25 -0.62
CA ASN A 450 7.43 -13.72 -0.34
C ASN A 450 6.43 -12.56 -0.21
N GLY A 451 5.15 -12.81 -0.46
CA GLY A 451 4.09 -11.88 -0.07
C GLY A 451 4.05 -11.72 1.45
N ILE A 452 3.91 -12.84 2.16
CA ILE A 452 4.01 -12.93 3.62
C ILE A 452 4.98 -14.03 4.04
N SER A 453 5.84 -13.74 5.02
CA SER A 453 6.76 -14.71 5.63
C SER A 453 6.52 -14.83 7.14
N VAL A 454 6.25 -16.02 7.64
CA VAL A 454 6.12 -16.33 9.07
C VAL A 454 7.21 -17.34 9.44
N ARG A 455 8.26 -16.85 10.08
CA ARG A 455 9.51 -17.59 10.32
C ARG A 455 9.78 -17.73 11.82
N ALA A 456 10.25 -18.90 12.23
CA ALA A 456 10.90 -19.18 13.51
C ALA A 456 10.26 -18.55 14.77
N PHE A 457 9.59 -19.36 15.60
CA PHE A 457 8.92 -18.91 16.84
C PHE A 457 8.03 -17.67 16.64
N SER A 458 7.36 -17.59 15.49
CA SER A 458 6.42 -16.52 15.17
C SER A 458 5.01 -17.05 15.01
N ILE A 459 4.03 -16.19 15.31
CA ILE A 459 2.60 -16.48 15.20
C ILE A 459 1.95 -15.48 14.24
N ALA A 460 1.09 -15.97 13.38
CA ALA A 460 0.34 -15.14 12.45
C ALA A 460 -1.16 -15.46 12.41
N ARG A 461 -1.97 -14.41 12.29
CA ARG A 461 -3.41 -14.49 11.98
C ARG A 461 -3.68 -13.66 10.74
N LEU A 462 -3.95 -14.33 9.64
CA LEU A 462 -4.06 -13.72 8.32
C LEU A 462 -5.50 -13.77 7.83
N ARG A 463 -6.03 -12.63 7.37
CA ARG A 463 -7.43 -12.50 7.00
C ARG A 463 -7.59 -11.62 5.77
N ASP A 464 -8.28 -12.16 4.76
CA ASP A 464 -8.71 -11.39 3.59
C ASP A 464 -7.52 -10.74 2.84
N ASP A 465 -6.31 -11.32 2.89
CA ASP A 465 -5.14 -10.73 2.23
C ASP A 465 -4.99 -11.22 0.78
N TYR A 466 -4.42 -10.38 -0.08
CA TYR A 466 -4.15 -10.70 -1.48
C TYR A 466 -2.65 -10.74 -1.75
N LEU A 467 -2.11 -11.93 -1.98
CA LEU A 467 -0.67 -12.22 -2.09
C LEU A 467 -0.35 -12.63 -3.52
N ALA A 468 0.12 -11.68 -4.33
CA ALA A 468 0.23 -11.90 -5.77
C ALA A 468 1.55 -11.47 -6.42
N ALA A 469 2.00 -12.23 -7.42
CA ALA A 469 3.17 -11.87 -8.24
C ALA A 469 4.44 -11.59 -7.41
N ASN A 470 4.59 -12.24 -6.25
CA ASN A 470 5.81 -12.14 -5.45
C ASN A 470 6.88 -13.07 -6.03
N GLY A 471 8.16 -12.70 -5.93
CA GLY A 471 9.27 -13.40 -6.58
C GLY A 471 9.51 -14.83 -6.08
N SER A 472 9.06 -15.15 -4.87
CA SER A 472 9.08 -16.50 -4.29
C SER A 472 7.65 -16.99 -4.04
N SER A 473 7.21 -17.09 -2.79
CA SER A 473 5.90 -17.67 -2.45
C SER A 473 4.89 -16.59 -2.08
N GLY A 474 3.59 -16.86 -2.23
CA GLY A 474 2.56 -15.97 -1.70
C GLY A 474 2.67 -15.89 -0.18
N LEU A 475 2.58 -17.06 0.48
CA LEU A 475 2.79 -17.23 1.92
C LEU A 475 3.85 -18.30 2.20
N ARG A 476 4.72 -18.06 3.18
CA ARG A 476 5.67 -19.06 3.67
C ARG A 476 5.66 -19.14 5.20
N VAL A 477 5.39 -20.33 5.75
CA VAL A 477 5.37 -20.61 7.19
C VAL A 477 6.41 -21.70 7.50
N PHE A 478 7.49 -21.35 8.19
CA PHE A 478 8.66 -22.23 8.30
C PHE A 478 9.55 -21.92 9.50
N ASN A 479 10.44 -22.84 9.83
CA ASN A 479 11.51 -22.65 10.80
C ASN A 479 12.78 -23.34 10.32
N ASP A 480 13.66 -22.58 9.69
CA ASP A 480 15.05 -22.96 9.36
C ASP A 480 15.99 -22.73 10.55
N VAL A 481 15.58 -21.87 11.48
CA VAL A 481 16.19 -21.67 12.80
C VAL A 481 15.10 -21.71 13.87
N GLY A 482 15.46 -22.07 15.10
CA GLY A 482 14.57 -21.98 16.24
C GLY A 482 13.32 -22.88 16.23
N PRO A 483 12.41 -22.65 17.20
CA PRO A 483 11.11 -23.29 17.26
C PRO A 483 10.25 -23.07 16.02
N ALA A 484 9.29 -23.97 15.85
CA ALA A 484 8.25 -23.89 14.84
C ALA A 484 7.51 -22.54 14.85
N ALA A 485 7.17 -22.05 13.67
CA ALA A 485 6.23 -20.96 13.47
C ALA A 485 4.81 -21.52 13.27
N SER A 486 3.78 -20.69 13.48
CA SER A 486 2.40 -21.07 13.19
C SER A 486 1.59 -19.95 12.56
N ALA A 487 0.63 -20.33 11.71
CA ALA A 487 -0.28 -19.38 11.07
C ALA A 487 -1.72 -19.90 11.02
N VAL A 488 -2.68 -19.02 11.25
CA VAL A 488 -4.11 -19.24 10.96
C VAL A 488 -4.48 -18.34 9.80
N VAL A 489 -5.02 -18.91 8.72
CA VAL A 489 -5.18 -18.22 7.44
C VAL A 489 -6.60 -18.40 6.93
N GLN A 490 -7.29 -17.29 6.69
CA GLN A 490 -8.66 -17.28 6.17
C GLN A 490 -8.86 -16.20 5.12
N GLY A 491 -9.77 -16.43 4.17
CA GLY A 491 -10.14 -15.41 3.19
C GLY A 491 -9.00 -14.98 2.24
N THR A 492 -7.84 -15.62 2.30
CA THR A 492 -6.59 -15.11 1.70
C THR A 492 -6.36 -15.75 0.34
N SER A 493 -5.86 -14.98 -0.62
CA SER A 493 -5.50 -15.49 -1.96
C SER A 493 -4.01 -15.47 -2.19
N MET A 494 -3.48 -16.60 -2.67
CA MET A 494 -2.10 -16.77 -3.09
C MET A 494 -2.08 -17.06 -4.58
N VAL A 495 -1.70 -16.06 -5.35
CA VAL A 495 -1.93 -16.06 -6.79
C VAL A 495 -0.67 -15.71 -7.55
N CYS A 496 -0.34 -16.43 -8.61
CA CYS A 496 0.70 -15.99 -9.54
C CYS A 496 2.08 -15.73 -8.92
N ASN A 497 2.43 -16.40 -7.82
CA ASN A 497 3.73 -16.21 -7.19
C ASN A 497 4.81 -17.03 -7.92
N GLY A 498 6.06 -16.54 -7.86
CA GLY A 498 7.18 -17.06 -8.65
C GLY A 498 7.52 -18.53 -8.40
N VAL A 499 7.22 -19.03 -7.21
CA VAL A 499 7.53 -20.41 -6.79
C VAL A 499 6.30 -21.14 -6.28
N ASP A 500 5.73 -20.80 -5.12
CA ASP A 500 4.59 -21.54 -4.56
C ASP A 500 3.48 -20.57 -4.13
N GLY A 501 2.23 -21.03 -4.12
CA GLY A 501 1.15 -20.23 -3.54
C GLY A 501 1.35 -20.09 -2.04
N ALA A 502 1.38 -21.22 -1.35
CA ALA A 502 1.75 -21.29 0.04
C ALA A 502 2.73 -22.43 0.32
N VAL A 503 3.59 -22.24 1.33
CA VAL A 503 4.52 -23.26 1.82
C VAL A 503 4.40 -23.39 3.33
N VAL A 504 4.26 -24.63 3.81
CA VAL A 504 4.44 -25.00 5.22
C VAL A 504 5.61 -25.97 5.30
N ALA A 505 6.63 -25.65 6.08
CA ALA A 505 7.87 -26.43 6.09
C ALA A 505 8.42 -26.69 7.50
N ASN A 506 9.24 -27.73 7.59
CA ASN A 506 9.98 -28.13 8.79
C ASN A 506 9.01 -28.50 9.94
N GLY A 507 9.20 -27.92 11.13
CA GLY A 507 8.33 -28.15 12.30
C GLY A 507 7.13 -27.20 12.37
N SER A 508 7.04 -26.24 11.44
CA SER A 508 5.97 -25.24 11.45
C SER A 508 4.61 -25.79 11.05
N THR A 509 3.55 -25.09 11.44
CA THR A 509 2.16 -25.47 11.18
C THR A 509 1.37 -24.33 10.56
N ALA A 510 0.35 -24.66 9.76
CA ALA A 510 -0.62 -23.69 9.32
C ALA A 510 -2.01 -24.31 9.23
N ASP A 511 -3.03 -23.53 9.55
CA ASP A 511 -4.44 -23.87 9.40
C ASP A 511 -5.07 -22.95 8.37
N PHE A 512 -5.29 -23.51 7.17
CA PHE A 512 -6.00 -22.89 6.05
C PHE A 512 -7.46 -23.35 5.99
N GLY A 513 -8.00 -24.02 7.01
CA GLY A 513 -9.42 -24.39 7.07
C GLY A 513 -9.65 -25.77 7.67
N GLY A 514 -10.50 -25.85 8.70
CA GLY A 514 -10.97 -27.11 9.31
C GLY A 514 -10.01 -27.74 10.33
N GLY A 515 -8.88 -27.08 10.61
CA GLY A 515 -7.94 -27.50 11.64
C GLY A 515 -8.37 -27.10 13.06
N GLY A 516 -7.60 -27.57 14.04
CA GLY A 516 -7.83 -27.28 15.46
C GLY A 516 -7.58 -25.81 15.86
N SER A 517 -7.03 -24.98 14.98
CA SER A 517 -6.79 -23.56 15.23
C SER A 517 -7.97 -22.68 14.82
N GLY A 518 -9.02 -23.26 14.21
CA GLY A 518 -10.30 -22.62 13.98
C GLY A 518 -10.36 -21.78 12.70
N SER A 519 -9.48 -22.00 11.72
CA SER A 519 -9.67 -21.34 10.41
C SER A 519 -10.94 -21.89 9.73
N PRO A 520 -11.83 -21.03 9.21
CA PRO A 520 -12.96 -21.45 8.38
C PRO A 520 -12.54 -21.77 6.94
N GLY A 521 -11.29 -21.51 6.56
CA GLY A 521 -10.81 -21.58 5.18
C GLY A 521 -11.19 -20.34 4.37
N HIS A 522 -11.86 -20.54 3.24
CA HIS A 522 -12.13 -19.50 2.24
C HIS A 522 -10.85 -18.87 1.67
N ASN A 523 -9.78 -19.64 1.54
CA ASN A 523 -8.57 -19.24 0.86
C ASN A 523 -8.64 -19.64 -0.63
N ALA A 524 -7.75 -19.09 -1.44
CA ALA A 524 -7.63 -19.48 -2.84
C ALA A 524 -6.17 -19.66 -3.26
N PHE A 525 -5.92 -20.72 -4.02
CA PHE A 525 -4.61 -21.06 -4.58
C PHE A 525 -4.76 -21.25 -6.09
N THR A 526 -4.10 -20.41 -6.89
CA THR A 526 -4.12 -20.56 -8.35
C THR A 526 -2.94 -19.88 -9.02
N GLN A 527 -2.51 -20.42 -10.15
CA GLN A 527 -1.46 -19.89 -11.02
C GLN A 527 -0.07 -19.81 -10.37
N ASN A 528 0.21 -20.58 -9.33
CA ASN A 528 1.55 -20.60 -8.72
C ASN A 528 2.45 -21.68 -9.33
N ASN A 529 1.92 -22.58 -10.15
CA ASN A 529 2.65 -23.63 -10.86
C ASN A 529 3.38 -23.09 -12.09
N LEU A 530 4.10 -21.98 -11.94
CA LEU A 530 4.88 -21.36 -13.00
C LEU A 530 6.01 -22.29 -13.47
N PRO A 531 6.65 -22.03 -14.65
CA PRO A 531 7.65 -22.91 -15.26
C PRO A 531 8.82 -23.37 -14.36
N ALA A 532 9.01 -22.74 -13.20
CA ALA A 532 9.97 -23.13 -12.17
C ALA A 532 9.59 -24.40 -11.37
N GLY A 533 8.42 -25.01 -11.58
CA GLY A 533 8.02 -26.25 -10.89
C GLY A 533 7.41 -26.04 -9.50
N GLY A 534 6.63 -24.96 -9.39
CA GLY A 534 5.88 -24.59 -8.20
C GLY A 534 4.74 -25.54 -7.81
N SER A 535 4.19 -25.33 -6.61
CA SER A 535 2.90 -25.90 -6.19
C SER A 535 1.96 -24.79 -5.68
N ASN A 536 0.66 -24.95 -5.89
CA ASN A 536 -0.35 -24.07 -5.30
C ASN A 536 -0.31 -24.13 -3.76
N LEU A 537 -0.14 -25.33 -3.19
CA LEU A 537 0.23 -25.52 -1.79
C LEU A 537 1.33 -26.58 -1.66
N ARG A 538 2.45 -26.18 -1.05
CA ARG A 538 3.55 -27.08 -0.70
C ARG A 538 3.53 -27.42 0.79
N ASN A 539 3.18 -28.65 1.12
CA ASN A 539 3.41 -29.20 2.45
C ASN A 539 4.75 -29.94 2.50
N ALA A 540 5.76 -29.27 3.03
CA ALA A 540 7.09 -29.80 3.32
C ALA A 540 7.32 -29.98 4.83
N SER A 541 6.25 -30.00 5.63
CA SER A 541 6.30 -30.30 7.05
C SER A 541 6.06 -31.80 7.30
N ALA A 542 6.35 -32.27 8.50
CA ALA A 542 5.98 -33.63 8.92
C ALA A 542 4.52 -33.73 9.41
N SER A 543 3.80 -32.61 9.48
CA SER A 543 2.46 -32.51 10.07
C SER A 543 1.36 -32.39 9.03
N LEU A 544 0.15 -32.79 9.42
CA LEU A 544 -1.05 -32.55 8.65
C LEU A 544 -1.29 -31.04 8.53
N VAL A 545 -1.41 -30.56 7.30
CA VAL A 545 -1.87 -29.19 7.00
C VAL A 545 -3.36 -29.25 6.66
N ASN A 546 -4.17 -28.48 7.38
CA ASN A 546 -5.60 -28.38 7.11
C ASN A 546 -5.85 -27.23 6.12
N ALA A 547 -6.60 -27.52 5.06
CA ALA A 547 -6.88 -26.61 3.95
C ALA A 547 -8.26 -26.91 3.34
N THR A 548 -9.22 -27.29 4.17
CA THR A 548 -10.61 -27.50 3.75
C THR A 548 -11.30 -26.19 3.42
N ASN A 549 -12.39 -26.27 2.64
CA ASN A 549 -13.23 -25.14 2.30
C ASN A 549 -12.45 -24.00 1.60
N ASN A 550 -11.54 -24.36 0.69
CA ASN A 550 -10.75 -23.42 -0.12
C ASN A 550 -11.03 -23.57 -1.62
N GLN A 551 -10.78 -22.51 -2.40
CA GLN A 551 -10.83 -22.54 -3.85
C GLN A 551 -9.48 -22.99 -4.43
N TRP A 552 -9.52 -23.85 -5.44
CA TRP A 552 -8.35 -24.47 -6.04
C TRP A 552 -8.40 -24.35 -7.57
N GLU A 553 -7.25 -24.11 -8.18
CA GLU A 553 -7.09 -23.99 -9.64
C GLU A 553 -7.68 -25.18 -10.40
N HIS A 554 -7.39 -26.40 -9.93
CA HIS A 554 -7.81 -27.63 -10.60
C HIS A 554 -9.09 -28.22 -9.99
N CYS A 555 -9.94 -27.39 -9.35
CA CYS A 555 -11.27 -27.79 -8.91
C CYS A 555 -12.19 -28.16 -10.09
N GLY A 556 -11.94 -27.63 -11.30
CA GLY A 556 -12.81 -27.80 -12.46
C GLY A 556 -14.02 -26.84 -12.46
N GLY A 557 -14.85 -26.93 -13.50
CA GLY A 557 -15.94 -25.97 -13.75
C GLY A 557 -17.34 -26.40 -13.25
N GLY A 558 -17.45 -27.54 -12.56
CA GLY A 558 -18.72 -28.09 -12.09
C GLY A 558 -19.22 -27.50 -10.77
N SER A 559 -20.36 -28.00 -10.27
CA SER A 559 -20.90 -27.65 -8.95
C SER A 559 -20.18 -28.34 -7.78
N ALA A 560 -19.27 -29.28 -8.08
CA ALA A 560 -18.41 -29.97 -7.14
C ALA A 560 -16.98 -29.98 -7.72
N CYS A 561 -15.98 -30.00 -6.84
CA CYS A 561 -14.59 -30.04 -7.26
C CYS A 561 -14.13 -31.44 -7.66
N ALA A 562 -13.25 -31.52 -8.65
CA ALA A 562 -12.48 -32.71 -8.97
C ALA A 562 -11.32 -32.89 -7.98
N GLU A 563 -11.61 -33.42 -6.79
CA GLU A 563 -10.61 -33.53 -5.70
C GLU A 563 -9.36 -34.33 -6.08
N GLU A 564 -9.49 -35.32 -6.98
CA GLU A 564 -8.34 -36.06 -7.52
C GLU A 564 -7.38 -35.18 -8.32
N GLN A 565 -7.90 -34.20 -9.07
CA GLN A 565 -7.10 -33.25 -9.85
C GLN A 565 -6.43 -32.23 -8.93
N ILE A 566 -7.14 -31.73 -7.91
CA ILE A 566 -6.55 -30.87 -6.88
C ILE A 566 -5.36 -31.59 -6.22
N ALA A 567 -5.55 -32.84 -5.80
CA ALA A 567 -4.46 -33.62 -5.22
C ALA A 567 -3.29 -33.81 -6.21
N ALA A 568 -3.55 -34.14 -7.47
CA ALA A 568 -2.50 -34.38 -8.45
C ALA A 568 -1.69 -33.12 -8.79
N ASP A 569 -2.38 -31.99 -8.99
CA ASP A 569 -1.83 -30.83 -9.70
C ASP A 569 -1.61 -29.61 -8.78
N ASP A 570 -2.34 -29.48 -7.67
CA ASP A 570 -2.23 -28.31 -6.77
C ASP A 570 -1.35 -28.56 -5.55
N LEU A 571 -1.19 -29.82 -5.13
CA LEU A 571 -0.56 -30.20 -3.87
C LEU A 571 0.78 -30.92 -4.09
N SER A 572 1.85 -30.41 -3.47
CA SER A 572 3.19 -31.01 -3.60
C SER A 572 3.29 -32.42 -3.02
N ASP A 573 2.41 -32.77 -2.07
CA ASP A 573 2.39 -34.06 -1.37
C ASP A 573 1.33 -35.02 -1.92
N HIS A 574 0.67 -34.63 -3.01
CA HIS A 574 -0.47 -35.33 -3.60
C HIS A 574 -1.60 -35.65 -2.60
N GLY A 575 -1.86 -34.75 -1.65
CA GLY A 575 -2.92 -34.90 -0.65
C GLY A 575 -2.60 -35.86 0.49
N ARG A 576 -1.37 -36.39 0.58
CA ARG A 576 -1.00 -37.39 1.60
C ARG A 576 -0.97 -36.81 3.02
N ASN A 577 -0.50 -35.57 3.17
CA ASN A 577 -0.39 -34.87 4.45
C ASN A 577 -1.15 -33.53 4.42
N THR A 578 -2.11 -33.38 3.50
CA THR A 578 -2.90 -32.16 3.34
C THR A 578 -4.38 -32.50 3.31
N ALA A 579 -5.15 -32.03 4.29
CA ALA A 579 -6.60 -32.20 4.35
C ALA A 579 -7.29 -31.04 3.62
N PHE A 580 -7.64 -31.23 2.34
CA PHE A 580 -8.20 -30.15 1.50
C PHE A 580 -9.70 -30.32 1.15
N ALA A 581 -10.27 -31.49 1.42
CA ALA A 581 -11.67 -31.81 1.16
C ALA A 581 -12.57 -31.47 2.37
N PRO A 582 -13.77 -30.90 2.18
CA PRO A 582 -14.34 -30.52 0.88
C PRO A 582 -13.70 -29.23 0.33
N ALA A 583 -13.44 -29.20 -0.97
CA ALA A 583 -13.03 -28.00 -1.70
C ALA A 583 -14.24 -27.13 -2.14
N GLN A 584 -14.02 -25.83 -2.35
CA GLN A 584 -15.06 -24.90 -2.81
C GLN A 584 -15.18 -24.85 -4.33
N ALA A 585 -16.37 -25.19 -4.85
CA ALA A 585 -16.73 -24.96 -6.24
C ALA A 585 -16.96 -23.46 -6.50
N HIS A 586 -15.93 -22.77 -7.02
CA HIS A 586 -15.91 -21.32 -7.22
C HIS A 586 -17.03 -20.78 -8.14
N ARG A 587 -17.57 -21.60 -9.05
CA ARG A 587 -18.70 -21.26 -9.93
C ARG A 587 -20.08 -21.55 -9.37
N ALA A 588 -20.18 -22.14 -8.18
CA ALA A 588 -21.47 -22.50 -7.57
C ALA A 588 -21.94 -21.52 -6.50
N GLN A 589 -21.10 -20.54 -6.13
CA GLN A 589 -21.37 -19.64 -5.03
C GLN A 589 -22.15 -18.39 -5.48
N LEU A 590 -23.11 -17.97 -4.66
CA LEU A 590 -23.80 -16.68 -4.81
C LEU A 590 -22.92 -15.60 -4.14
N PRO A 591 -22.55 -14.52 -4.84
CA PRO A 591 -21.79 -13.44 -4.22
C PRO A 591 -22.64 -12.70 -3.19
N VAL A 592 -22.09 -12.48 -2.01
CA VAL A 592 -22.72 -11.71 -0.92
C VAL A 592 -21.79 -10.59 -0.53
N ILE A 593 -22.32 -9.38 -0.35
CA ILE A 593 -21.56 -8.23 0.18
C ILE A 593 -22.00 -8.03 1.63
N THR A 594 -21.05 -7.97 2.54
CA THR A 594 -21.30 -7.78 3.98
C THR A 594 -20.80 -6.44 4.50
N ALA A 595 -19.74 -5.89 3.90
CA ALA A 595 -19.18 -4.59 4.25
C ALA A 595 -18.35 -4.01 3.12
N VAL A 596 -18.04 -2.72 3.22
CA VAL A 596 -17.06 -2.04 2.36
C VAL A 596 -16.15 -1.15 3.20
N ALA A 597 -14.93 -0.90 2.74
CA ALA A 597 -14.01 0.04 3.38
C ALA A 597 -13.06 0.72 2.36
N PRO A 598 -12.97 2.06 2.33
CA PRO A 598 -13.88 3.01 3.00
C PRO A 598 -15.29 3.01 2.35
N ALA A 599 -16.30 3.55 3.03
CA ALA A 599 -17.67 3.62 2.50
C ALA A 599 -17.85 4.66 1.38
N LYS A 600 -16.94 5.63 1.28
CA LYS A 600 -16.87 6.66 0.23
C LYS A 600 -15.42 6.93 -0.13
N GLY A 601 -15.17 7.42 -1.34
CA GLY A 601 -13.82 7.76 -1.80
C GLY A 601 -13.81 8.56 -3.09
N GLU A 602 -12.63 9.04 -3.44
CA GLU A 602 -12.32 9.74 -4.68
C GLU A 602 -12.01 8.78 -5.83
N ARG A 603 -12.20 9.23 -7.07
CA ARG A 603 -11.87 8.42 -8.25
C ARG A 603 -10.44 7.89 -8.18
N GLY A 604 -10.28 6.58 -8.38
CA GLY A 604 -8.98 5.92 -8.40
C GLY A 604 -8.49 5.41 -7.04
N GLU A 605 -9.08 5.88 -5.93
CA GLU A 605 -8.81 5.32 -4.61
C GLU A 605 -9.29 3.87 -4.51
N LEU A 606 -8.67 3.10 -3.62
CA LEU A 606 -9.00 1.70 -3.40
C LEU A 606 -10.25 1.57 -2.53
N LEU A 607 -11.20 0.76 -3.00
CA LEU A 607 -12.37 0.28 -2.28
C LEU A 607 -12.24 -1.21 -2.02
N ARG A 608 -12.32 -1.62 -0.75
CA ARG A 608 -12.44 -3.03 -0.35
C ARG A 608 -13.90 -3.39 -0.18
N ILE A 609 -14.32 -4.50 -0.76
CA ILE A 609 -15.67 -5.04 -0.69
C ILE A 609 -15.55 -6.41 -0.02
N PHE A 610 -16.02 -6.52 1.21
CA PHE A 610 -15.98 -7.76 1.98
C PHE A 610 -17.27 -8.55 1.82
N GLY A 611 -17.15 -9.87 1.88
CA GLY A 611 -18.25 -10.73 1.53
C GLY A 611 -17.89 -12.20 1.43
N SER A 612 -18.58 -12.90 0.54
CA SER A 612 -18.32 -14.28 0.16
C SER A 612 -18.77 -14.54 -1.27
N GLY A 613 -18.39 -15.68 -1.84
CA GLY A 613 -18.86 -16.10 -3.16
C GLY A 613 -18.11 -15.48 -4.33
N PHE A 614 -16.98 -14.82 -4.09
CA PHE A 614 -16.15 -14.24 -5.15
C PHE A 614 -15.29 -15.32 -5.82
N ASN A 615 -15.13 -15.23 -7.14
CA ASN A 615 -14.50 -16.26 -7.96
C ASN A 615 -13.03 -15.88 -8.24
N VAL A 616 -12.11 -16.42 -7.44
CA VAL A 616 -10.68 -16.13 -7.60
C VAL A 616 -10.09 -16.83 -8.82
N ILE A 617 -10.54 -18.05 -9.08
CA ILE A 617 -9.97 -18.96 -10.09
C ILE A 617 -10.16 -18.39 -11.50
N ASP A 618 -11.40 -18.08 -11.89
CA ASP A 618 -11.66 -17.49 -13.21
C ASP A 618 -11.21 -16.02 -13.29
N GLY A 619 -11.07 -15.36 -12.12
CA GLY A 619 -10.51 -14.02 -12.00
C GLY A 619 -9.01 -13.94 -12.34
N HIS A 620 -8.30 -15.08 -12.44
CA HIS A 620 -6.85 -15.13 -12.68
C HIS A 620 -6.41 -16.17 -13.72
N PHE A 621 -7.30 -16.69 -14.55
CA PHE A 621 -7.04 -17.86 -15.42
C PHE A 621 -5.80 -17.75 -16.38
N ALA A 622 -5.12 -18.88 -16.54
CA ALA A 622 -3.72 -19.14 -16.94
C ALA A 622 -3.24 -18.87 -18.38
N GLU A 623 -4.01 -18.22 -19.26
CA GLU A 623 -3.61 -18.10 -20.67
C GLU A 623 -2.59 -16.97 -20.89
N ASP A 624 -1.45 -16.99 -20.18
CA ASP A 624 -0.20 -16.25 -20.47
C ASP A 624 0.09 -14.93 -19.73
N ASN A 625 -0.78 -14.37 -18.88
CA ASN A 625 -0.39 -13.17 -18.12
C ASN A 625 -1.10 -12.98 -16.77
N CYS A 626 -0.42 -13.37 -15.71
CA CYS A 626 -0.78 -13.10 -14.32
C CYS A 626 -0.91 -11.62 -13.95
N ALA A 627 -0.43 -10.69 -14.79
CA ALA A 627 -0.51 -9.26 -14.52
C ALA A 627 -1.88 -8.64 -14.85
N ASP A 628 -2.75 -9.30 -15.62
CA ASP A 628 -4.00 -8.72 -16.13
C ASP A 628 -5.24 -9.05 -15.25
N VAL A 629 -5.17 -8.74 -13.96
CA VAL A 629 -6.32 -8.92 -13.04
C VAL A 629 -7.53 -8.14 -13.55
N ALA A 630 -7.33 -6.90 -14.00
CA ALA A 630 -8.40 -6.04 -14.49
C ALA A 630 -9.09 -6.60 -15.75
N GLY A 631 -8.34 -7.08 -16.74
CA GLY A 631 -8.91 -7.60 -17.98
C GLY A 631 -9.62 -8.95 -17.81
N ARG A 632 -9.23 -9.74 -16.81
CA ARG A 632 -9.89 -11.01 -16.46
C ARG A 632 -11.18 -10.82 -15.64
N ASN A 633 -11.32 -9.69 -14.96
CA ASN A 633 -12.48 -9.34 -14.15
C ASN A 633 -13.26 -8.19 -14.80
N ARG A 634 -14.27 -8.52 -15.62
CA ARG A 634 -14.97 -7.54 -16.48
C ARG A 634 -16.46 -7.82 -16.56
N CYS A 635 -17.23 -6.77 -16.90
CA CYS A 635 -18.69 -6.80 -16.90
C CYS A 635 -19.33 -7.13 -18.26
N MET A 636 -18.59 -7.10 -19.37
CA MET A 636 -19.13 -7.33 -20.72
C MET A 636 -18.13 -8.08 -21.63
N PRO A 637 -18.39 -9.36 -21.95
CA PRO A 637 -19.27 -10.26 -21.18
C PRO A 637 -18.76 -10.37 -19.74
N VAL A 638 -19.63 -10.78 -18.80
CA VAL A 638 -19.18 -11.06 -17.42
C VAL A 638 -18.14 -12.19 -17.48
N ARG A 639 -16.96 -11.94 -16.92
CA ARG A 639 -15.88 -12.93 -16.76
C ARG A 639 -15.25 -12.74 -15.38
N GLY A 640 -14.99 -13.84 -14.68
CA GLY A 640 -14.49 -13.81 -13.31
C GLY A 640 -15.45 -13.04 -12.42
N ASN A 641 -15.02 -11.88 -11.94
CA ASN A 641 -15.84 -10.96 -11.15
C ASN A 641 -16.10 -9.67 -11.92
N CYS A 642 -17.30 -9.13 -11.78
CA CYS A 642 -17.70 -7.83 -12.28
C CYS A 642 -18.26 -7.00 -11.14
N VAL A 643 -17.65 -5.86 -10.86
CA VAL A 643 -18.13 -4.91 -9.86
C VAL A 643 -18.72 -3.72 -10.58
N GLN A 644 -19.96 -3.37 -10.26
CA GLN A 644 -20.60 -2.15 -10.75
C GLN A 644 -20.96 -1.25 -9.58
N ILE A 645 -20.57 0.03 -9.67
CA ILE A 645 -20.86 1.07 -8.68
C ILE A 645 -21.62 2.18 -9.41
N GLY A 646 -22.85 2.47 -8.98
CA GLY A 646 -23.74 3.38 -9.72
C GLY A 646 -23.98 2.95 -11.17
N GLY A 647 -23.93 1.64 -11.46
CA GLY A 647 -24.01 1.08 -12.81
C GLY A 647 -22.72 1.15 -13.64
N VAL A 648 -21.68 1.83 -13.15
CA VAL A 648 -20.38 1.95 -13.82
C VAL A 648 -19.47 0.80 -13.41
N ALA A 649 -18.84 0.12 -14.37
CA ALA A 649 -17.87 -0.94 -14.07
C ALA A 649 -16.65 -0.36 -13.35
N ALA A 650 -16.27 -0.96 -12.22
CA ALA A 650 -15.07 -0.61 -11.47
C ALA A 650 -13.92 -1.54 -11.87
N THR A 651 -12.69 -1.01 -11.95
CA THR A 651 -11.50 -1.80 -12.21
C THR A 651 -11.18 -2.65 -11.00
N VAL A 652 -11.13 -3.97 -11.18
CA VAL A 652 -10.73 -4.91 -10.12
C VAL A 652 -9.21 -4.99 -10.04
N GLU A 653 -8.68 -4.75 -8.85
CA GLU A 653 -7.26 -4.75 -8.51
C GLU A 653 -6.83 -6.04 -7.79
N ALA A 654 -7.76 -6.66 -7.06
CA ALA A 654 -7.50 -7.87 -6.28
C ALA A 654 -8.79 -8.67 -6.09
N VAL A 655 -8.67 -9.99 -6.01
CA VAL A 655 -9.78 -10.91 -5.71
C VAL A 655 -9.31 -11.92 -4.68
N THR A 656 -10.07 -12.04 -3.61
CA THR A 656 -10.07 -13.17 -2.68
C THR A 656 -11.47 -13.77 -2.55
N PRO A 657 -11.66 -14.96 -1.96
CA PRO A 657 -13.00 -15.55 -1.82
C PRO A 657 -13.95 -14.70 -0.97
N THR A 658 -13.41 -13.79 -0.15
CA THR A 658 -14.12 -12.98 0.84
C THR A 658 -13.86 -11.47 0.71
N MET A 659 -12.98 -11.06 -0.19
CA MET A 659 -12.69 -9.65 -0.46
C MET A 659 -12.45 -9.39 -1.95
N LEU A 660 -13.08 -8.35 -2.49
CA LEU A 660 -12.68 -7.71 -3.75
C LEU A 660 -12.03 -6.37 -3.44
N VAL A 661 -10.97 -6.01 -4.17
CA VAL A 661 -10.46 -4.64 -4.17
C VAL A 661 -10.65 -4.05 -5.56
N VAL A 662 -11.28 -2.90 -5.61
CA VAL A 662 -11.52 -2.16 -6.85
C VAL A 662 -11.04 -0.72 -6.72
N ARG A 663 -10.92 -0.02 -7.85
CA ARG A 663 -10.80 1.44 -7.83
C ARG A 663 -12.16 2.10 -7.98
N TRP A 664 -12.40 3.14 -7.20
CA TRP A 664 -13.56 4.01 -7.40
C TRP A 664 -13.60 4.52 -8.84
N PRO A 665 -14.65 4.24 -9.62
CA PRO A 665 -14.73 4.68 -11.02
C PRO A 665 -15.03 6.18 -11.15
N PHE A 666 -15.54 6.80 -10.09
CA PHE A 666 -15.84 8.22 -9.96
C PHE A 666 -15.71 8.64 -8.50
N THR A 667 -15.60 9.95 -8.25
CA THR A 667 -15.63 10.53 -6.90
C THR A 667 -17.07 10.53 -6.37
N CYS A 668 -17.29 10.05 -5.15
CA CYS A 668 -18.62 10.03 -4.54
C CYS A 668 -19.21 11.44 -4.40
N VAL A 669 -20.48 11.61 -4.77
CA VAL A 669 -21.25 12.86 -4.56
C VAL A 669 -22.62 12.61 -3.93
N GLU A 670 -23.12 11.39 -3.97
CA GLU A 670 -24.38 10.91 -3.37
C GLU A 670 -24.30 9.39 -3.16
N PRO A 671 -25.14 8.79 -2.30
CA PRO A 671 -25.26 7.35 -2.18
C PRO A 671 -25.60 6.69 -3.51
N VAL A 672 -24.92 5.59 -3.81
CA VAL A 672 -25.13 4.80 -5.03
C VAL A 672 -25.13 3.32 -4.72
N THR A 673 -25.75 2.55 -5.60
CA THR A 673 -25.77 1.10 -5.49
C THR A 673 -24.47 0.47 -5.98
N LEU A 674 -23.93 -0.45 -5.20
CA LEU A 674 -22.87 -1.39 -5.55
C LEU A 674 -23.47 -2.78 -5.74
N VAL A 675 -23.09 -3.46 -6.82
CA VAL A 675 -23.40 -4.88 -7.07
C VAL A 675 -22.16 -5.64 -7.52
N VAL A 676 -22.04 -6.89 -7.11
CA VAL A 676 -21.04 -7.83 -7.59
C VAL A 676 -21.73 -8.90 -8.43
N LYS A 677 -21.19 -9.15 -9.62
CA LYS A 677 -21.59 -10.24 -10.52
C LYS A 677 -20.45 -11.23 -10.64
N VAL A 678 -20.76 -12.52 -10.60
CA VAL A 678 -19.78 -13.60 -10.72
C VAL A 678 -20.16 -14.50 -11.88
N ASP A 679 -19.18 -14.76 -12.74
CA ASP A 679 -19.31 -15.72 -13.83
C ASP A 679 -19.40 -17.15 -13.26
N GLN A 680 -20.48 -17.85 -13.59
CA GLN A 680 -20.71 -19.25 -13.21
C GLN A 680 -20.67 -20.19 -14.43
N GLY A 681 -20.19 -19.70 -15.59
CA GLY A 681 -20.21 -20.42 -16.86
C GLY A 681 -21.44 -20.06 -17.70
N PRO A 682 -22.49 -20.90 -17.76
CA PRO A 682 -23.69 -20.58 -18.54
C PRO A 682 -24.58 -19.51 -17.88
N THR A 683 -24.36 -19.22 -16.59
CA THR A 683 -25.16 -18.29 -15.80
C THR A 683 -24.26 -17.25 -15.13
N VAL A 684 -24.87 -16.16 -14.68
CA VAL A 684 -24.22 -15.12 -13.88
C VAL A 684 -24.96 -15.01 -12.56
N ALA A 685 -24.24 -15.14 -11.45
CA ALA A 685 -24.76 -14.85 -10.13
C ALA A 685 -24.58 -13.37 -9.80
N ILE A 686 -25.53 -12.77 -9.10
CA ILE A 686 -25.54 -11.34 -8.77
C ILE A 686 -25.82 -11.21 -7.27
N SER A 687 -25.07 -10.35 -6.60
CA SER A 687 -25.28 -10.05 -5.19
C SER A 687 -26.55 -9.21 -4.99
N GLU A 688 -27.08 -9.21 -3.77
CA GLU A 688 -28.01 -8.15 -3.39
C GLU A 688 -27.36 -6.77 -3.54
N PRO A 689 -28.13 -5.73 -3.92
CA PRO A 689 -27.67 -4.34 -3.92
C PRO A 689 -27.12 -3.92 -2.56
N PHE A 690 -25.92 -3.33 -2.56
CA PHE A 690 -25.31 -2.72 -1.37
C PHE A 690 -25.18 -1.21 -1.55
N SER A 691 -25.37 -0.42 -0.49
CA SER A 691 -25.24 1.04 -0.58
C SER A 691 -23.81 1.48 -0.30
N VAL A 692 -23.23 2.32 -1.17
CA VAL A 692 -21.92 2.95 -0.96
C VAL A 692 -22.03 4.45 -1.26
N CYS A 693 -20.92 5.19 -1.09
CA CYS A 693 -20.92 6.65 -1.06
C CYS A 693 -21.85 7.16 0.06
N THR A 694 -21.69 6.59 1.26
CA THR A 694 -22.45 6.95 2.47
C THR A 694 -21.52 7.50 3.55
N ASN A 695 -22.09 8.21 4.53
CA ASN A 695 -21.40 8.66 5.74
C ASN A 695 -21.53 7.62 6.88
N ASP A 696 -22.30 6.55 6.64
CA ASP A 696 -22.45 5.46 7.59
C ASP A 696 -21.19 4.59 7.58
N GLY A 697 -20.51 4.47 8.73
CA GLY A 697 -19.31 3.64 8.89
C GLY A 697 -17.98 4.32 8.56
N SER A 698 -17.95 5.65 8.44
CA SER A 698 -16.70 6.44 8.44
C SER A 698 -16.10 6.59 9.83
#